data_AF-A0A7C3E2M9-F1
#
_entry.id   AF-A0A7C3E2M9-F1
#
_cell.length_a   1.000
_cell.length_b   1.000
_cell.length_c   1.000
_cell.angle_alpha   90.00
_cell.angle_beta   90.00
_cell.angle_gamma   90.00
#
_symmetry.space_group_name_H-M   'P 1'
#
loop_
_entity.id
_entity.type
_entity.pdbx_description
1 polymer ?
#
loop_
_entity_poly.entity_id
_entity_poly.type
_entity_poly.pdbx_seq_one_letter_code
_entity_poly.pdbx_strand_id
1 'polypeptide(L)'
;MRNVSFRPRLTLAAMVTALTLADPETNATVSAARWSWEEPHAEVDPKGDLRWKPRPFVFATGRSVRYIDFEAGDDHAPGDRPDRPWKHHPWDPQATGRAAVATGVHTYVFKRGVVYRGRLLVRESGRPDEPIRLTSDPNWGTGEAVLCGAERVTRWTRGATHKDIPEPEKVWWADLDFSPRSVWLVTPAGEIVRIPLARTPNWRVSNPDDVKSEWWTWDNPGRPFGNTVTNARGQILHFGIDTRHIRDKPADYFQGALVWTEFGWVMSAPYPTEVEVVDLQRHGLGFAGWTGGGTNGVIMRGMRYYLEDKPHYLDDPQGEYWFEKRGQGGRLYLRLPGDADPNQAQIEAGRWSNLVEGTRVEHLHITGLTFRFTTPAWELTAPPWDFRTRPWSLRPDQHPGCIRVWGEGRDIRIAHCRFEHVVMPIRIRALAPGQRVDDVCIEDNEIRFTDEGILSVCDGGAWGYADLRGRLGDVRIYRNRSYETGRRPSRYSNGIGIEVAGARTVEIAGNIIERTYAQGIDVHGAKRNGVWGDVPFTRILIHHNKVWESLLNCNDFGGIETWQGGPAYVFNNISYNPLGYRHWNRYTGTDAGFGHAYYLDGAFKNYHFNNIAWGRGRHPSDPVVNCAAFQEIISYQNTFFHNTIYNFHTGSRRQEPQAGRNKYLANVWYGIGKHVFRHADPARSRSEGEAAHARPPKVRYALESNAYSHNVFFDCAEMGVLEPSGRWLPRFEDFQGALHSNRCLATNLGVISPRPPLRDPARGDFRPVPGSPVIDGGAKVFVPWALSGVVAEWHFYPAGNDPTLILDEHWYMTDYHVSRDMYHLRPTYPLHAVGVEAADYVQGELEDWIHGALRFDPTRHQYAVVSNAQLMKPFTFVDFKRSRHENPRPEPHTVEGEALKNPQIHRSNFLIEIYFQARAGHTGGVLVEKLRGSGYGLTLDAEGHVAFRVQGPRQTAAVRTPAPLNDGRWHHVIAEADRSKARLTLYVDGRAVAAATGPGPDESLANEGDLYVGGTPQGRFFDGTIDFLRIALGTLADADTSIEELYAWQFDGPFLRDFCGRKPVGKRRDAGAIESEGQEP
;
A
#
# COMPACT_ATOMS: atom_id res chain seq x y z
N MET A 1 -20.32 46.88 35.17
CA MET A 1 -20.28 48.19 34.48
C MET A 1 -18.83 48.47 34.08
N ARG A 2 -18.61 48.83 32.79
CA ARG A 2 -17.36 49.35 32.17
C ARG A 2 -16.20 48.34 32.08
N ASN A 3 -15.90 47.66 30.96
CA ASN A 3 -15.82 47.98 29.52
C ASN A 3 -14.51 48.67 29.10
N VAL A 4 -13.88 48.06 28.08
CA VAL A 4 -12.99 48.61 27.03
C VAL A 4 -11.45 48.49 27.17
N SER A 5 -10.95 47.57 26.32
CA SER A 5 -9.73 47.48 25.47
C SER A 5 -8.52 48.41 25.63
N PHE A 6 -7.32 47.87 25.35
CA PHE A 6 -6.32 48.51 24.48
C PHE A 6 -5.35 47.48 23.84
N ARG A 7 -5.04 47.73 22.56
CA ARG A 7 -4.08 47.14 21.60
C ARG A 7 -3.14 48.32 21.20
N PRO A 8 -2.19 48.23 20.25
CA PRO A 8 -0.93 47.49 20.19
C PRO A 8 0.25 48.39 19.71
N ARG A 9 1.42 47.80 19.44
CA ARG A 9 2.32 47.98 18.25
C ARG A 9 3.78 47.87 18.66
N LEU A 10 4.55 47.07 17.91
CA LEU A 10 5.94 47.42 17.59
C LEU A 10 6.39 46.80 16.28
N THR A 11 7.17 47.60 15.59
CA THR A 11 7.51 47.61 14.17
C THR A 11 8.89 47.02 13.97
N LEU A 12 9.13 46.42 12.80
CA LEU A 12 10.42 45.89 12.36
C LEU A 12 11.11 46.93 11.45
N ALA A 13 12.41 47.21 11.67
CA ALA A 13 13.47 47.20 10.64
C ALA A 13 14.78 47.93 11.05
N ALA A 14 15.90 47.27 10.74
CA ALA A 14 17.17 47.75 10.15
C ALA A 14 18.45 48.01 11.02
N MET A 15 19.49 47.21 10.66
CA MET A 15 20.92 47.54 10.40
C MET A 15 21.88 47.89 11.57
N VAL A 16 23.19 47.58 11.61
CA VAL A 16 24.15 46.68 10.91
C VAL A 16 25.54 46.84 11.62
N THR A 17 26.36 45.78 11.64
CA THR A 17 27.84 45.65 11.90
C THR A 17 28.49 45.98 13.25
N ALA A 18 29.26 45.01 13.77
CA ALA A 18 30.74 45.03 13.74
C ALA A 18 31.33 43.61 13.90
N LEU A 19 32.33 43.29 13.06
CA LEU A 19 33.11 42.06 12.95
C LEU A 19 34.18 41.92 14.05
N THR A 20 34.55 40.68 14.39
CA THR A 20 35.96 40.24 14.51
C THR A 20 36.13 38.79 14.02
N LEU A 21 37.11 38.63 13.12
CA LEU A 21 37.70 37.43 12.47
C LEU A 21 38.30 36.43 13.49
N ALA A 22 38.61 35.16 13.24
CA ALA A 22 38.36 34.17 12.20
C ALA A 22 38.89 32.82 12.76
N ASP A 23 38.26 31.70 12.44
CA ASP A 23 38.90 30.37 12.46
C ASP A 23 38.48 29.66 11.16
N PRO A 24 39.41 29.35 10.23
CA PRO A 24 39.05 29.00 8.86
C PRO A 24 38.99 27.48 8.66
N GLU A 25 38.09 26.77 9.35
CA GLU A 25 37.80 25.36 9.03
C GLU A 25 36.53 24.89 9.77
N THR A 26 35.35 25.33 9.33
CA THR A 26 34.05 24.63 9.47
C THR A 26 32.93 25.54 8.93
N ASN A 27 32.97 25.85 7.63
CA ASN A 27 31.76 26.26 6.93
C ASN A 27 30.90 25.01 6.69
N ALA A 28 30.26 24.50 7.75
CA ALA A 28 29.07 23.69 7.61
C ALA A 28 27.97 24.62 7.09
N THR A 29 27.89 24.77 5.78
CA THR A 29 26.69 25.25 5.11
C THR A 29 25.52 24.43 5.68
N VAL A 30 24.61 25.09 6.37
CA VAL A 30 23.31 24.51 6.73
C VAL A 30 22.63 24.18 5.40
N SER A 31 22.84 22.96 4.91
CA SER A 31 22.11 22.41 3.77
C SER A 31 20.63 22.55 4.12
N ALA A 32 19.83 23.07 3.19
CA ALA A 32 18.38 22.93 3.30
C ALA A 32 18.06 21.46 3.59
N ALA A 33 17.12 21.21 4.51
CA ALA A 33 16.72 19.85 4.83
C ALA A 33 16.22 19.16 3.55
N ARG A 34 16.78 17.99 3.25
CA ARG A 34 16.39 17.18 2.08
C ARG A 34 15.02 16.55 2.32
N TRP A 35 14.24 16.36 1.25
CA TRP A 35 12.97 15.64 1.33
C TRP A 35 13.22 14.14 1.52
N SER A 36 12.31 13.41 2.18
CA SER A 36 12.52 12.00 2.52
C SER A 36 12.80 11.12 1.30
N TRP A 37 12.09 11.37 0.20
CA TRP A 37 12.27 10.66 -1.07
C TRP A 37 13.59 10.97 -1.81
N GLU A 38 14.36 11.98 -1.37
CA GLU A 38 15.70 12.28 -1.92
C GLU A 38 16.81 11.39 -1.33
N GLU A 39 16.50 10.63 -0.29
CA GLU A 39 17.44 9.78 0.42
C GLU A 39 17.03 8.29 0.35
N PRO A 40 18.00 7.36 0.27
CA PRO A 40 17.71 5.95 0.42
C PRO A 40 17.41 5.62 1.88
N HIS A 41 16.32 4.89 2.11
CA HIS A 41 15.93 4.40 3.44
C HIS A 41 16.48 2.99 3.74
N ALA A 42 17.34 2.45 2.88
CA ALA A 42 18.06 1.20 3.10
C ALA A 42 19.51 1.36 2.63
N GLU A 43 20.39 0.44 2.99
CA GLU A 43 21.68 0.32 2.30
C GLU A 43 21.42 -0.27 0.92
N VAL A 44 21.83 0.46 -0.12
CA VAL A 44 21.66 0.06 -1.53
C VAL A 44 22.93 -0.61 -2.03
N ASP A 45 22.83 -1.87 -2.47
CA ASP A 45 23.90 -2.57 -3.16
C ASP A 45 23.84 -2.20 -4.66
N PRO A 46 24.95 -1.73 -5.29
CA PRO A 46 25.00 -1.40 -6.71
C PRO A 46 24.57 -2.51 -7.68
N LYS A 47 24.52 -3.76 -7.20
CA LYS A 47 24.01 -4.91 -7.96
C LYS A 47 22.49 -4.95 -8.07
N GLY A 48 21.76 -4.16 -7.28
CA GLY A 48 20.30 -4.16 -7.21
C GLY A 48 19.74 -4.91 -6.01
N ASP A 49 20.44 -4.88 -4.86
CA ASP A 49 19.94 -5.42 -3.60
C ASP A 49 19.76 -4.32 -2.53
N LEU A 50 18.98 -4.61 -1.49
CA LEU A 50 18.73 -3.72 -0.36
C LEU A 50 19.03 -4.46 0.94
N ARG A 51 19.72 -3.78 1.87
CA ARG A 51 20.01 -4.29 3.21
C ARG A 51 19.45 -3.38 4.28
N TRP A 52 19.01 -3.99 5.38
CA TRP A 52 18.43 -3.28 6.50
C TRP A 52 19.45 -2.34 7.14
N LYS A 53 19.12 -1.04 7.19
CA LYS A 53 19.98 0.00 7.78
C LYS A 53 19.17 0.85 8.75
N PRO A 54 18.92 0.37 9.98
CA PRO A 54 18.18 1.13 10.96
C PRO A 54 19.01 2.33 11.45
N ARG A 55 18.34 3.38 11.93
CA ARG A 55 19.02 4.43 12.68
C ARG A 55 19.48 3.91 14.06
N PRO A 56 20.53 4.48 14.67
CA PRO A 56 20.91 4.13 16.03
C PRO A 56 19.79 4.48 17.04
N PHE A 57 19.55 3.59 18.01
CA PHE A 57 18.64 3.88 19.12
C PHE A 57 19.23 4.98 20.02
N VAL A 58 18.41 5.99 20.34
CA VAL A 58 18.76 7.07 21.26
C VAL A 58 17.79 7.06 22.43
N PHE A 59 18.32 6.87 23.64
CA PHE A 59 17.55 7.04 24.87
C PHE A 59 17.29 8.54 25.10
N ALA A 60 16.01 8.93 25.09
CA ALA A 60 15.59 10.32 25.26
C ALA A 60 14.55 10.42 26.38
N THR A 61 14.71 11.42 27.24
CA THR A 61 13.81 11.68 28.37
C THR A 61 13.09 13.02 28.23
N GLY A 62 11.85 13.08 28.72
CA GLY A 62 11.13 14.32 28.97
C GLY A 62 11.56 14.97 30.31
N ARG A 63 10.83 15.99 30.76
CA ARG A 63 11.16 16.73 31.99
C ARG A 63 10.99 15.91 33.27
N SER A 64 10.19 14.85 33.21
CA SER A 64 9.86 14.01 34.36
C SER A 64 10.01 12.55 33.99
N VAL A 65 10.76 11.79 34.79
CA VAL A 65 11.10 10.38 34.55
C VAL A 65 10.53 9.50 35.66
N ARG A 66 10.01 8.33 35.30
CA ARG A 66 9.53 7.29 36.21
C ARG A 66 10.14 5.95 35.86
N TYR A 67 10.60 5.23 36.86
CA TYR A 67 11.33 3.97 36.73
C TYR A 67 10.42 2.81 37.14
N ILE A 68 10.36 1.76 36.32
CA ILE A 68 9.50 0.60 36.49
C ILE A 68 10.35 -0.68 36.52
N ASP A 69 10.25 -1.40 37.63
CA ASP A 69 10.86 -2.71 37.86
C ASP A 69 9.78 -3.66 38.39
N PHE A 70 9.20 -4.47 37.50
CA PHE A 70 8.10 -5.36 37.83
C PHE A 70 8.46 -6.44 38.87
N GLU A 71 9.73 -6.83 38.92
CA GLU A 71 10.22 -7.89 39.80
C GLU A 71 10.51 -7.35 41.20
N ALA A 72 11.26 -6.25 41.31
CA ALA A 72 11.77 -5.75 42.59
C ALA A 72 11.21 -4.38 43.02
N GLY A 73 10.37 -3.73 42.21
CA GLY A 73 9.79 -2.42 42.52
C GLY A 73 8.67 -2.47 43.58
N ASP A 74 8.32 -1.27 44.08
CA ASP A 74 7.22 -1.05 45.02
C ASP A 74 6.37 0.13 44.55
N ASP A 75 5.08 -0.09 44.37
CA ASP A 75 4.12 0.92 43.95
C ASP A 75 3.94 2.08 44.94
N HIS A 76 4.38 1.92 46.20
CA HIS A 76 4.40 2.99 47.20
C HIS A 76 5.68 3.84 47.16
N ALA A 77 6.70 3.41 46.41
CA ALA A 77 7.92 4.18 46.21
C ALA A 77 7.66 5.48 45.43
N PRO A 78 8.58 6.46 45.47
CA PRO A 78 8.47 7.66 44.64
C PRO A 78 8.53 7.41 43.12
N GLY A 79 9.21 6.35 42.68
CA GLY A 79 9.35 5.98 41.27
C GLY A 79 10.24 6.91 40.43
N ASP A 80 10.83 7.94 41.02
CA ASP A 80 11.58 9.01 40.34
C ASP A 80 13.09 8.72 40.19
N ARG A 81 13.58 7.58 40.69
CA ARG A 81 14.98 7.13 40.57
C ARG A 81 15.10 5.61 40.37
N PRO A 82 16.20 5.12 39.75
CA PRO A 82 16.45 3.70 39.50
C PRO A 82 16.45 2.78 40.73
N ASP A 83 16.81 3.31 41.90
CA ASP A 83 16.95 2.58 43.18
C ASP A 83 15.64 2.50 44.00
N ARG A 84 14.60 3.22 43.55
CA ARG A 84 13.26 3.24 44.15
C ARG A 84 12.16 3.19 43.08
N PRO A 85 12.20 2.18 42.18
CA PRO A 85 11.26 2.08 41.06
C PRO A 85 9.87 1.65 41.54
N TRP A 86 8.86 1.96 40.72
CA TRP A 86 7.54 1.36 40.86
C TRP A 86 7.54 -0.09 40.37
N LYS A 87 6.61 -0.89 40.89
CA LYS A 87 6.36 -2.24 40.38
C LYS A 87 5.56 -2.18 39.08
N HIS A 88 4.52 -1.37 39.07
CA HIS A 88 3.59 -1.23 37.96
C HIS A 88 3.65 0.15 37.34
N HIS A 89 3.36 0.20 36.05
CA HIS A 89 3.05 1.44 35.36
C HIS A 89 1.67 1.97 35.83
N PRO A 90 1.42 3.29 35.92
CA PRO A 90 0.12 3.85 36.33
C PRO A 90 -1.09 3.40 35.49
N TRP A 91 -0.87 3.14 34.21
CA TRP A 91 -1.85 2.59 33.27
C TRP A 91 -2.16 1.10 33.46
N ASP A 92 -1.41 0.40 34.31
CA ASP A 92 -1.69 -0.99 34.64
C ASP A 92 -2.89 -1.10 35.58
N PRO A 93 -3.92 -1.91 35.25
CA PRO A 93 -5.03 -2.15 36.17
C PRO A 93 -4.63 -2.72 37.54
N GLN A 94 -3.45 -3.34 37.65
CA GLN A 94 -2.93 -3.89 38.92
C GLN A 94 -2.06 -2.91 39.70
N ALA A 95 -1.80 -1.71 39.17
CA ALA A 95 -1.04 -0.70 39.90
C ALA A 95 -1.76 -0.32 41.20
N THR A 96 -0.97 -0.13 42.27
CA THR A 96 -1.46 0.32 43.58
C THR A 96 -0.70 1.56 44.06
N GLY A 97 -0.91 1.99 45.31
CA GLY A 97 -0.08 3.01 45.95
C GLY A 97 0.06 4.33 45.17
N ARG A 98 1.28 4.85 45.12
CA ARG A 98 1.63 6.10 44.41
C ARG A 98 1.63 5.91 42.90
N ALA A 99 2.01 4.73 42.41
CA ALA A 99 1.98 4.42 40.98
C ALA A 99 0.57 4.55 40.40
N ALA A 100 -0.45 3.99 41.07
CA ALA A 100 -1.83 3.96 40.57
C ALA A 100 -2.49 5.33 40.39
N VAL A 101 -2.13 6.29 41.25
CA VAL A 101 -2.70 7.64 41.26
C VAL A 101 -1.82 8.66 40.54
N ALA A 102 -0.64 8.24 40.04
CA ALA A 102 0.23 9.11 39.29
C ALA A 102 -0.44 9.53 37.98
N THR A 103 -0.35 10.83 37.69
CA THR A 103 -0.87 11.46 36.48
C THR A 103 0.14 12.46 35.94
N GLY A 104 0.03 12.79 34.66
CA GLY A 104 0.85 13.77 33.97
C GLY A 104 1.70 13.17 32.85
N VAL A 105 2.52 14.04 32.25
CA VAL A 105 3.38 13.69 31.12
C VAL A 105 4.74 13.25 31.65
N HIS A 106 5.07 11.97 31.45
CA HIS A 106 6.29 11.36 31.96
C HIS A 106 7.01 10.54 30.89
N THR A 107 8.31 10.33 31.12
CA THR A 107 9.07 9.22 30.53
C THR A 107 9.09 8.06 31.49
N TYR A 108 8.45 6.96 31.11
CA TYR A 108 8.41 5.70 31.82
C TYR A 108 9.52 4.78 31.29
N VAL A 109 10.51 4.53 32.13
CA VAL A 109 11.66 3.68 31.84
C VAL A 109 11.40 2.30 32.43
N PHE A 110 11.31 1.28 31.58
CA PHE A 110 11.22 -0.11 31.96
C PHE A 110 12.63 -0.68 32.11
N LYS A 111 12.90 -1.34 33.25
CA LYS A 111 14.21 -1.90 33.54
C LYS A 111 14.58 -3.00 32.55
N ARG A 112 15.81 -2.95 32.04
CA ARG A 112 16.35 -4.01 31.18
C ARG A 112 16.62 -5.29 31.96
N GLY A 113 16.35 -6.44 31.36
CA GLY A 113 16.46 -7.75 31.99
C GLY A 113 15.24 -8.18 32.80
N VAL A 114 14.20 -7.34 32.87
CA VAL A 114 12.97 -7.62 33.62
C VAL A 114 11.82 -7.90 32.65
N VAL A 115 10.99 -8.88 33.01
CA VAL A 115 9.76 -9.22 32.29
C VAL A 115 8.55 -8.57 32.97
N TYR A 116 8.02 -7.52 32.35
CA TYR A 116 6.78 -6.87 32.77
C TYR A 116 5.57 -7.72 32.35
N ARG A 117 4.85 -8.30 33.31
CA ARG A 117 3.69 -9.18 33.09
C ARG A 117 2.36 -8.49 33.39
N GLY A 118 2.25 -7.27 32.93
CA GLY A 118 1.04 -6.45 33.02
C GLY A 118 0.58 -5.96 31.66
N ARG A 119 -0.52 -5.20 31.64
CA ARG A 119 -1.05 -4.58 30.42
C ARG A 119 -1.33 -3.11 30.68
N LEU A 120 -1.04 -2.25 29.70
CA LEU A 120 -1.16 -0.81 29.83
C LEU A 120 -2.42 -0.34 29.12
N LEU A 121 -3.37 0.20 29.88
CA LEU A 121 -4.55 0.87 29.34
C LEU A 121 -4.28 2.37 29.30
N VAL A 122 -4.01 2.93 28.13
CA VAL A 122 -3.65 4.34 27.95
C VAL A 122 -4.77 5.22 28.51
N ARG A 123 -4.44 6.10 29.45
CA ARG A 123 -5.39 7.00 30.14
C ARG A 123 -5.11 8.48 29.89
N GLU A 124 -3.94 8.81 29.34
CA GLU A 124 -3.42 10.18 29.31
C GLU A 124 -2.77 10.48 27.96
N SER A 125 -2.79 11.76 27.60
CA SER A 125 -2.17 12.29 26.39
C SER A 125 -0.91 13.09 26.74
N GLY A 126 0.11 12.98 25.90
CA GLY A 126 1.25 13.89 25.94
C GLY A 126 0.91 15.26 25.34
N ARG A 127 1.95 16.02 25.01
CA ARG A 127 1.89 17.29 24.28
C ARG A 127 2.83 17.24 23.06
N PRO A 128 2.61 18.06 22.01
CA PRO A 128 3.47 18.06 20.83
C PRO A 128 4.97 18.26 21.12
N ASP A 129 5.30 19.08 22.12
CA ASP A 129 6.67 19.36 22.56
C ASP A 129 7.14 18.47 23.73
N GLU A 130 6.23 17.72 24.33
CA GLU A 130 6.48 16.86 25.48
C GLU A 130 5.59 15.61 25.40
N PRO A 131 5.94 14.62 24.57
CA PRO A 131 5.15 13.40 24.44
C PRO A 131 5.38 12.49 25.65
N ILE A 132 4.38 11.66 25.98
CA ILE A 132 4.58 10.55 26.93
C ILE A 132 5.51 9.53 26.28
N ARG A 133 6.47 9.01 27.05
CA ARG A 133 7.47 8.04 26.54
C ARG A 133 7.39 6.74 27.31
N LEU A 134 7.25 5.63 26.61
CA LEU A 134 7.52 4.29 27.13
C LEU A 134 8.86 3.85 26.54
N THR A 135 9.88 3.62 27.37
CA THR A 135 11.23 3.33 26.87
C THR A 135 12.06 2.47 27.82
N SER A 136 13.29 2.15 27.42
CA SER A 136 14.31 1.54 28.28
C SER A 136 15.62 2.32 28.24
N ASP A 137 16.30 2.43 29.38
CA ASP A 137 17.62 3.04 29.48
C ASP A 137 18.70 1.95 29.32
N PRO A 138 19.59 2.04 28.33
CA PRO A 138 20.71 1.12 28.17
C PRO A 138 21.63 0.99 29.38
N ASN A 139 21.66 1.98 30.27
CA ASN A 139 22.49 2.00 31.47
C ASN A 139 21.76 1.48 32.73
N TRP A 140 20.49 1.08 32.63
CA TRP A 140 19.72 0.57 33.78
C TRP A 140 19.19 -0.84 33.56
N GLY A 141 19.89 -1.80 34.15
CA GLY A 141 19.67 -3.24 33.95
C GLY A 141 20.44 -3.79 32.74
N THR A 142 20.34 -5.09 32.49
CA THR A 142 21.06 -5.78 31.41
C THR A 142 20.12 -6.72 30.66
N GLY A 143 20.17 -6.71 29.32
CA GLY A 143 19.26 -7.48 28.46
C GLY A 143 18.11 -6.63 27.92
N GLU A 144 17.02 -7.28 27.53
CA GLU A 144 15.84 -6.62 26.96
C GLU A 144 14.85 -6.20 28.06
N ALA A 145 14.17 -5.07 27.88
CA ALA A 145 13.02 -4.69 28.70
C ALA A 145 11.75 -5.26 28.03
N VAL A 146 11.17 -6.30 28.61
CA VAL A 146 10.15 -7.13 27.96
C VAL A 146 8.76 -6.82 28.52
N LEU A 147 7.80 -6.49 27.65
CA LEU A 147 6.37 -6.55 27.93
C LEU A 147 5.86 -7.91 27.44
N CYS A 148 5.33 -8.72 28.35
CA CYS A 148 4.99 -10.11 28.08
C CYS A 148 3.48 -10.36 28.20
N GLY A 149 2.90 -10.96 27.16
CA GLY A 149 1.49 -11.37 27.14
C GLY A 149 1.20 -12.73 27.76
N ALA A 150 2.22 -13.44 28.24
CA ALA A 150 2.12 -14.77 28.82
C ALA A 150 2.43 -14.80 30.31
N GLU A 151 2.05 -15.90 30.95
CA GLU A 151 2.44 -16.25 32.30
C GLU A 151 3.28 -17.51 32.33
N ARG A 152 4.25 -17.53 33.25
CA ARG A 152 5.06 -18.72 33.49
C ARG A 152 4.21 -19.79 34.16
N VAL A 153 4.11 -20.95 33.54
CA VAL A 153 3.39 -22.09 34.10
C VAL A 153 4.33 -22.87 35.02
N THR A 154 3.83 -23.20 36.22
CA THR A 154 4.56 -23.97 37.24
C THR A 154 3.65 -25.06 37.80
N ARG A 155 4.19 -25.93 38.67
CA ARG A 155 3.46 -27.01 39.37
C ARG A 155 2.90 -28.06 38.40
N TRP A 156 3.76 -28.57 37.52
CA TRP A 156 3.38 -29.60 36.57
C TRP A 156 3.23 -30.96 37.25
N THR A 157 2.14 -31.65 36.94
CA THR A 157 1.88 -33.03 37.38
C THR A 157 2.01 -33.98 36.20
N ARG A 158 2.78 -35.06 36.35
CA ARG A 158 2.95 -36.07 35.31
C ARG A 158 1.74 -37.00 35.26
N GLY A 159 1.36 -37.43 34.06
CA GLY A 159 0.26 -38.36 33.84
C GLY A 159 -1.04 -37.64 33.53
N ALA A 160 -1.46 -37.65 32.27
CA ALA A 160 -2.75 -37.10 31.87
C ALA A 160 -3.92 -37.96 32.37
N THR A 161 -4.98 -37.30 32.83
CA THR A 161 -6.20 -37.96 33.31
C THR A 161 -7.29 -38.08 32.24
N HIS A 162 -7.13 -37.45 31.09
CA HIS A 162 -8.13 -37.45 30.03
C HIS A 162 -8.05 -38.74 29.22
N LYS A 163 -9.16 -39.47 29.13
CA LYS A 163 -9.22 -40.81 28.50
C LYS A 163 -8.81 -40.85 27.02
N ASP A 164 -8.97 -39.74 26.32
CA ASP A 164 -8.71 -39.67 24.87
C ASP A 164 -7.27 -39.26 24.53
N ILE A 165 -6.41 -39.01 25.53
CA ILE A 165 -4.98 -38.73 25.31
C ILE A 165 -4.24 -40.07 25.08
N PRO A 166 -3.54 -40.27 23.94
CA PRO A 166 -2.99 -41.58 23.58
C PRO A 166 -1.88 -42.12 24.50
N GLU A 167 -0.94 -41.26 24.91
CA GLU A 167 0.24 -41.64 25.71
C GLU A 167 0.26 -40.84 27.03
N PRO A 168 -0.70 -41.08 27.94
CA PRO A 168 -0.94 -40.22 29.10
C PRO A 168 0.27 -40.09 30.03
N GLU A 169 1.12 -41.11 30.14
CA GLU A 169 2.32 -41.14 30.97
C GLU A 169 3.46 -40.21 30.49
N LYS A 170 3.40 -39.77 29.23
CA LYS A 170 4.34 -38.82 28.60
C LYS A 170 3.84 -37.38 28.67
N VAL A 171 2.59 -37.19 29.06
CA VAL A 171 1.94 -35.88 29.15
C VAL A 171 1.96 -35.39 30.59
N TRP A 172 2.22 -34.09 30.73
CA TRP A 172 2.12 -33.36 31.98
C TRP A 172 0.93 -32.41 31.95
N TRP A 173 0.43 -32.02 33.12
CA TRP A 173 -0.63 -31.04 33.19
C TRP A 173 -0.48 -30.04 34.33
N ALA A 174 -1.07 -28.86 34.15
CA ALA A 174 -1.22 -27.81 35.15
C ALA A 174 -2.58 -27.13 34.99
N ASP A 175 -3.22 -26.76 36.10
CA ASP A 175 -4.48 -26.00 36.08
C ASP A 175 -4.18 -24.49 36.05
N LEU A 176 -4.88 -23.76 35.18
CA LEU A 176 -4.73 -22.32 34.95
C LEU A 176 -6.06 -21.60 35.20
N ASP A 177 -6.00 -20.35 35.67
CA ASP A 177 -7.17 -19.47 35.85
C ASP A 177 -7.53 -18.67 34.57
N PHE A 178 -6.76 -18.85 33.50
CA PHE A 178 -6.97 -18.27 32.17
C PHE A 178 -6.91 -19.33 31.06
N SER A 179 -7.33 -18.96 29.84
CA SER A 179 -7.44 -19.88 28.70
C SER A 179 -6.43 -19.57 27.60
N PRO A 180 -5.25 -20.22 27.56
CA PRO A 180 -4.24 -19.97 26.54
C PRO A 180 -4.59 -20.57 25.19
N ARG A 181 -4.32 -19.82 24.11
CA ARG A 181 -4.26 -20.33 22.72
C ARG A 181 -2.81 -20.36 22.19
N SER A 182 -1.84 -20.24 23.08
CA SER A 182 -0.42 -20.23 22.71
C SER A 182 0.44 -20.68 23.89
N VAL A 183 1.40 -21.56 23.64
CA VAL A 183 2.35 -22.07 24.64
C VAL A 183 3.76 -22.08 24.04
N TRP A 184 4.75 -21.71 24.85
CA TRP A 184 6.15 -21.68 24.46
C TRP A 184 7.03 -22.40 25.48
N LEU A 185 8.07 -23.04 24.96
CA LEU A 185 9.24 -23.47 25.72
C LEU A 185 10.35 -22.45 25.53
N VAL A 186 10.92 -21.94 26.61
CA VAL A 186 12.17 -21.17 26.60
C VAL A 186 13.27 -22.10 27.09
N THR A 187 14.25 -22.38 26.23
CA THR A 187 15.36 -23.29 26.57
C THR A 187 16.35 -22.61 27.52
N PRO A 188 17.22 -23.36 28.22
CA PRO A 188 18.28 -22.77 29.03
C PRO A 188 19.23 -21.84 28.25
N ALA A 189 19.35 -22.02 26.94
CA ALA A 189 20.13 -21.15 26.05
C ALA A 189 19.37 -19.88 25.61
N GLY A 190 18.11 -19.71 26.02
CA GLY A 190 17.25 -18.59 25.65
C GLY A 190 16.54 -18.74 24.31
N GLU A 191 16.62 -19.90 23.66
CA GLU A 191 15.86 -20.19 22.44
C GLU A 191 14.37 -20.32 22.77
N ILE A 192 13.53 -19.73 21.93
CA ILE A 192 12.08 -19.76 22.08
C ILE A 192 11.51 -20.74 21.07
N VAL A 193 10.82 -21.77 21.57
CA VAL A 193 10.12 -22.75 20.75
C VAL A 193 8.62 -22.59 20.98
N ARG A 194 7.87 -22.21 19.94
CA ARG A 194 6.39 -22.24 19.96
C ARG A 194 5.95 -23.70 19.94
N ILE A 195 5.33 -24.17 21.02
CA ILE A 195 4.76 -25.51 21.08
C ILE A 195 3.43 -25.48 20.30
N PRO A 196 3.24 -26.32 19.28
CA PRO A 196 2.00 -26.36 18.51
C PRO A 196 0.82 -26.86 19.36
N LEU A 197 -0.37 -26.36 19.06
CA LEU A 197 -1.61 -26.97 19.52
C LEU A 197 -1.70 -28.37 18.91
N ALA A 198 -2.10 -29.35 19.72
CA ALA A 198 -2.22 -30.76 19.34
C ALA A 198 -2.98 -30.90 18.02
N ARG A 199 -2.34 -31.53 17.03
CA ARG A 199 -2.81 -31.56 15.64
C ARG A 199 -2.53 -32.88 14.95
N THR A 200 -3.22 -33.13 13.85
CA THR A 200 -2.98 -34.32 13.03
C THR A 200 -3.09 -33.94 11.54
N PRO A 201 -2.11 -34.32 10.70
CA PRO A 201 -0.87 -35.01 11.06
C PRO A 201 0.09 -34.09 11.84
N ASN A 202 1.13 -34.68 12.44
CA ASN A 202 2.19 -33.97 13.17
C ASN A 202 3.16 -33.25 12.23
N TRP A 203 2.61 -32.42 11.33
CA TRP A 203 3.34 -31.82 10.22
C TRP A 203 4.40 -30.81 10.67
N ARG A 204 5.42 -30.64 9.83
CA ARG A 204 6.51 -29.67 9.90
C ARG A 204 6.63 -28.92 8.58
N VAL A 205 7.38 -27.82 8.61
CA VAL A 205 7.81 -27.14 7.37
C VAL A 205 9.11 -27.82 6.92
N SER A 206 8.98 -28.96 6.23
CA SER A 206 10.13 -29.67 5.63
C SER A 206 10.54 -29.09 4.28
N ASN A 207 9.63 -28.40 3.60
CA ASN A 207 9.90 -27.64 2.38
C ASN A 207 9.63 -26.14 2.62
N PRO A 208 10.65 -25.27 2.60
CA PRO A 208 10.46 -23.84 2.85
C PRO A 208 9.75 -23.10 1.70
N ASP A 209 9.75 -23.67 0.49
CA ASP A 209 9.03 -23.14 -0.68
C ASP A 209 7.56 -23.59 -0.66
N ASP A 210 7.25 -24.76 -0.06
CA ASP A 210 5.89 -25.27 0.10
C ASP A 210 5.57 -25.62 1.55
N VAL A 211 5.22 -24.60 2.34
CA VAL A 211 5.03 -24.71 3.80
C VAL A 211 3.88 -25.63 4.25
N LYS A 212 3.12 -26.16 3.28
CA LYS A 212 1.95 -27.05 3.47
C LYS A 212 2.20 -28.46 2.92
N SER A 213 3.42 -28.81 2.51
CA SER A 213 3.74 -30.08 1.83
C SER A 213 3.39 -31.35 2.62
N GLU A 214 3.36 -31.27 3.95
CA GLU A 214 3.05 -32.39 4.85
C GLU A 214 1.58 -32.46 5.27
N TRP A 215 0.73 -31.56 4.78
CA TRP A 215 -0.70 -31.57 5.10
C TRP A 215 -1.42 -32.70 4.36
N TRP A 216 -2.53 -33.17 4.91
CA TRP A 216 -3.44 -34.09 4.21
C TRP A 216 -4.12 -33.39 3.05
N THR A 217 -4.79 -34.16 2.19
CA THR A 217 -5.37 -33.64 0.94
C THR A 217 -6.77 -34.17 0.75
N TRP A 218 -7.70 -33.28 0.38
CA TRP A 218 -9.04 -33.67 -0.03
C TRP A 218 -8.98 -34.40 -1.38
N ASP A 219 -9.32 -35.70 -1.42
CA ASP A 219 -9.31 -36.49 -2.65
C ASP A 219 -10.60 -36.33 -3.46
N ASN A 220 -11.74 -36.07 -2.80
CA ASN A 220 -13.03 -35.74 -3.42
C ASN A 220 -13.34 -36.63 -4.65
N PRO A 221 -13.49 -37.97 -4.48
CA PRO A 221 -13.47 -38.93 -5.58
C PRO A 221 -14.68 -38.81 -6.51
N GLY A 222 -15.86 -38.53 -5.95
CA GLY A 222 -17.11 -38.40 -6.73
C GLY A 222 -17.19 -37.09 -7.51
N ARG A 223 -17.22 -35.96 -6.80
CA ARG A 223 -17.27 -34.62 -7.40
C ARG A 223 -16.00 -33.85 -7.01
N PRO A 224 -15.22 -33.30 -7.96
CA PRO A 224 -13.91 -32.72 -7.68
C PRO A 224 -13.96 -31.39 -6.93
N PHE A 225 -15.11 -30.72 -6.82
CA PHE A 225 -15.23 -29.49 -6.04
C PHE A 225 -16.68 -29.18 -5.66
N GLY A 226 -16.87 -28.32 -4.66
CA GLY A 226 -18.19 -27.80 -4.28
C GLY A 226 -19.12 -28.86 -3.67
N ASN A 227 -18.53 -29.89 -3.07
CA ASN A 227 -19.25 -30.84 -2.24
C ASN A 227 -19.84 -30.13 -1.02
N THR A 228 -21.08 -30.48 -0.67
CA THR A 228 -21.79 -29.87 0.46
C THR A 228 -22.47 -30.90 1.33
N VAL A 229 -22.69 -30.54 2.59
CA VAL A 229 -23.47 -31.31 3.56
C VAL A 229 -24.31 -30.37 4.40
N THR A 230 -25.41 -30.87 4.97
CA THR A 230 -26.27 -30.08 5.86
C THR A 230 -26.01 -30.46 7.31
N ASN A 231 -25.76 -29.48 8.18
CA ASN A 231 -25.59 -29.73 9.61
C ASN A 231 -26.94 -29.92 10.32
N ALA A 232 -26.90 -30.28 11.61
CA ALA A 232 -28.11 -30.45 12.44
C ALA A 232 -28.98 -29.19 12.56
N ARG A 233 -28.44 -28.00 12.26
CA ARG A 233 -29.15 -26.72 12.26
C ARG A 233 -29.80 -26.39 10.90
N GLY A 234 -29.70 -27.28 9.92
CA GLY A 234 -30.23 -27.06 8.57
C GLY A 234 -29.36 -26.15 7.69
N GLN A 235 -28.14 -25.83 8.12
CA GLN A 235 -27.21 -24.99 7.34
C GLN A 235 -26.42 -25.84 6.35
N ILE A 236 -26.27 -25.35 5.13
CA ILE A 236 -25.41 -25.95 4.11
C ILE A 236 -23.96 -25.55 4.41
N LEU A 237 -23.07 -26.54 4.49
CA LEU A 237 -21.66 -26.42 4.75
C LEU A 237 -20.83 -26.98 3.58
N HIS A 238 -19.54 -26.65 3.55
CA HIS A 238 -18.58 -27.38 2.71
C HIS A 238 -18.47 -28.82 3.19
N PHE A 239 -18.21 -29.76 2.28
CA PHE A 239 -18.00 -31.17 2.61
C PHE A 239 -16.71 -31.69 1.94
N GLY A 240 -15.60 -31.73 2.69
CA GLY A 240 -14.35 -32.28 2.20
C GLY A 240 -14.31 -33.80 2.40
N ILE A 241 -13.83 -34.56 1.39
CA ILE A 241 -13.69 -36.02 1.46
C ILE A 241 -12.20 -36.39 1.38
N ASP A 242 -11.76 -37.28 2.28
CA ASP A 242 -10.44 -37.91 2.28
C ASP A 242 -10.60 -39.40 2.67
N THR A 243 -10.55 -40.28 1.66
CA THR A 243 -10.74 -41.72 1.82
C THR A 243 -9.57 -42.46 2.48
N ARG A 244 -8.45 -41.76 2.72
CA ARG A 244 -7.24 -42.32 3.33
C ARG A 244 -7.21 -42.07 4.83
N HIS A 245 -7.52 -40.85 5.26
CA HIS A 245 -7.34 -40.44 6.65
C HIS A 245 -8.65 -40.36 7.45
N ILE A 246 -9.81 -40.18 6.80
CA ILE A 246 -11.12 -40.13 7.49
C ILE A 246 -11.73 -41.54 7.53
N ARG A 247 -11.07 -42.43 8.28
CA ARG A 247 -11.44 -43.84 8.46
C ARG A 247 -10.75 -44.39 9.70
N ASP A 248 -11.17 -45.57 10.15
CA ASP A 248 -10.51 -46.34 11.21
C ASP A 248 -10.34 -45.56 12.54
N LYS A 249 -11.14 -44.51 12.74
CA LYS A 249 -11.23 -43.65 13.91
C LYS A 249 -12.70 -43.38 14.23
N PRO A 250 -13.08 -43.24 15.51
CA PRO A 250 -14.45 -42.90 15.89
C PRO A 250 -14.80 -41.46 15.49
N ALA A 251 -16.09 -41.15 15.40
CA ALA A 251 -16.54 -39.84 14.93
C ALA A 251 -16.08 -38.67 15.83
N ASP A 252 -15.96 -38.90 17.13
CA ASP A 252 -15.46 -37.93 18.12
C ASP A 252 -13.98 -37.59 17.96
N TYR A 253 -13.19 -38.40 17.25
CA TYR A 253 -11.84 -38.05 16.82
C TYR A 253 -11.84 -36.80 15.92
N PHE A 254 -12.88 -36.62 15.09
CA PHE A 254 -12.99 -35.52 14.12
C PHE A 254 -13.96 -34.42 14.56
N GLN A 255 -15.08 -34.78 15.19
CA GLN A 255 -16.12 -33.83 15.56
C GLN A 255 -15.58 -32.74 16.49
N GLY A 256 -15.85 -31.48 16.14
CA GLY A 256 -15.42 -30.31 16.90
C GLY A 256 -13.92 -29.98 16.79
N ALA A 257 -13.15 -30.73 16.00
CA ALA A 257 -11.77 -30.33 15.68
C ALA A 257 -11.76 -29.05 14.85
N LEU A 258 -10.69 -28.27 14.97
CA LEU A 258 -10.44 -27.16 14.06
C LEU A 258 -9.81 -27.70 12.77
N VAL A 259 -10.47 -27.49 11.64
CA VAL A 259 -9.91 -27.74 10.32
C VAL A 259 -9.29 -26.47 9.75
N TRP A 260 -8.05 -26.58 9.32
CA TRP A 260 -7.35 -25.57 8.53
C TRP A 260 -7.24 -26.12 7.12
N THR A 261 -7.80 -25.41 6.15
CA THR A 261 -7.82 -25.87 4.76
C THR A 261 -7.58 -24.72 3.80
N GLU A 262 -6.99 -25.03 2.64
CA GLU A 262 -7.01 -24.10 1.50
C GLU A 262 -8.46 -23.91 1.02
N PHE A 263 -8.81 -22.67 0.61
CA PHE A 263 -10.12 -22.30 0.07
C PHE A 263 -9.97 -21.77 -1.37
N GLY A 264 -10.79 -22.18 -2.32
CA GLY A 264 -10.75 -21.65 -3.70
C GLY A 264 -11.89 -20.70 -4.05
N TRP A 265 -11.93 -20.14 -5.28
CA TRP A 265 -11.01 -20.37 -6.41
C TRP A 265 -9.72 -19.54 -6.39
N VAL A 266 -9.71 -18.47 -5.58
CA VAL A 266 -8.61 -17.51 -5.39
C VAL A 266 -8.68 -17.01 -3.95
N MET A 267 -7.68 -16.23 -3.50
CA MET A 267 -7.59 -15.71 -2.12
C MET A 267 -7.58 -16.85 -1.09
N SER A 268 -6.75 -17.87 -1.33
CA SER A 268 -6.89 -19.18 -0.68
C SER A 268 -6.26 -19.34 0.71
N ALA A 269 -6.15 -18.26 1.49
CA ALA A 269 -5.49 -18.34 2.80
C ALA A 269 -6.23 -19.34 3.72
N PRO A 270 -5.51 -20.30 4.34
CA PRO A 270 -6.12 -21.18 5.32
C PRO A 270 -6.33 -20.46 6.64
N TYR A 271 -7.53 -20.60 7.19
CA TYR A 271 -7.93 -20.10 8.50
C TYR A 271 -8.76 -21.16 9.24
N PRO A 272 -8.93 -21.08 10.57
CA PRO A 272 -9.56 -22.15 11.33
C PRO A 272 -11.09 -22.15 11.17
N THR A 273 -11.65 -23.33 10.92
CA THR A 273 -13.08 -23.60 10.99
C THR A 273 -13.37 -24.86 11.78
N GLU A 274 -14.58 -25.00 12.31
CA GLU A 274 -14.93 -26.18 13.13
C GLU A 274 -15.51 -27.28 12.23
N VAL A 275 -15.13 -28.53 12.51
CA VAL A 275 -15.79 -29.71 11.96
C VAL A 275 -17.15 -29.88 12.64
N GLU A 276 -18.21 -29.53 11.92
CA GLU A 276 -19.59 -29.56 12.40
C GLU A 276 -20.32 -30.86 12.05
N VAL A 277 -19.89 -31.56 10.99
CA VAL A 277 -20.48 -32.84 10.55
C VAL A 277 -19.36 -33.85 10.29
N VAL A 278 -19.54 -35.09 10.77
CA VAL A 278 -18.66 -36.22 10.47
C VAL A 278 -19.47 -37.31 9.80
N ASP A 279 -19.06 -37.71 8.60
CA ASP A 279 -19.67 -38.81 7.85
C ASP A 279 -18.59 -39.84 7.51
N LEU A 280 -18.45 -40.85 8.37
CA LEU A 280 -17.45 -41.91 8.21
C LEU A 280 -17.80 -42.89 7.07
N GLN A 281 -19.07 -42.97 6.66
CA GLN A 281 -19.47 -43.80 5.52
C GLN A 281 -19.00 -43.19 4.20
N ARG A 282 -19.02 -41.86 4.12
CA ARG A 282 -18.55 -41.08 2.96
C ARG A 282 -17.13 -40.56 3.12
N HIS A 283 -16.45 -40.89 4.22
CA HIS A 283 -15.10 -40.43 4.54
C HIS A 283 -14.95 -38.90 4.50
N GLY A 284 -15.95 -38.17 5.01
CA GLY A 284 -16.00 -36.72 4.83
C GLY A 284 -16.35 -35.92 6.07
N LEU A 285 -15.88 -34.67 6.07
CA LEU A 285 -16.07 -33.69 7.14
C LEU A 285 -16.81 -32.46 6.60
N GLY A 286 -17.81 -32.01 7.36
CA GLY A 286 -18.57 -30.79 7.07
C GLY A 286 -18.11 -29.61 7.90
N PHE A 287 -17.85 -28.46 7.26
CA PHE A 287 -17.34 -27.26 7.93
C PHE A 287 -17.74 -25.96 7.20
N ALA A 288 -17.75 -24.85 7.93
CA ALA A 288 -18.23 -23.54 7.44
C ALA A 288 -17.23 -22.79 6.55
N GLY A 289 -17.73 -21.84 5.75
CA GLY A 289 -16.93 -20.81 5.07
C GLY A 289 -16.56 -19.61 5.95
N TRP A 290 -15.95 -18.57 5.35
CA TRP A 290 -15.38 -17.42 6.08
C TRP A 290 -16.37 -16.58 6.90
N THR A 291 -17.67 -16.62 6.59
CA THR A 291 -18.72 -15.92 7.36
C THR A 291 -19.18 -16.68 8.62
N GLY A 292 -18.66 -17.88 8.87
CA GLY A 292 -19.11 -18.73 9.97
C GLY A 292 -20.40 -19.51 9.73
N GLY A 293 -20.74 -19.68 8.45
CA GLY A 293 -21.77 -20.56 7.94
C GLY A 293 -21.77 -20.52 6.41
N GLY A 294 -22.52 -21.41 5.76
CA GLY A 294 -22.63 -21.44 4.30
C GLY A 294 -21.38 -21.95 3.59
N THR A 295 -21.39 -21.80 2.26
CA THR A 295 -20.37 -22.31 1.33
C THR A 295 -19.65 -21.18 0.60
N ASN A 296 -19.39 -20.05 1.27
CA ASN A 296 -18.56 -19.00 0.68
C ASN A 296 -17.13 -19.55 0.47
N GLY A 297 -16.64 -19.48 -0.78
CA GLY A 297 -15.44 -20.20 -1.24
C GLY A 297 -15.76 -21.56 -1.84
N VAL A 298 -14.74 -22.37 -2.16
CA VAL A 298 -14.91 -23.73 -2.71
C VAL A 298 -13.81 -24.65 -2.18
N ILE A 299 -14.17 -25.88 -1.79
CA ILE A 299 -13.22 -26.96 -1.50
C ILE A 299 -13.06 -27.84 -2.74
N MET A 300 -11.83 -28.04 -3.18
CA MET A 300 -11.47 -28.77 -4.40
C MET A 300 -10.60 -29.98 -4.10
N ARG A 301 -10.63 -30.96 -4.99
CA ARG A 301 -9.68 -32.06 -5.03
C ARG A 301 -8.26 -31.49 -5.07
N GLY A 302 -7.37 -32.03 -4.26
CA GLY A 302 -5.98 -31.58 -4.19
C GLY A 302 -5.75 -30.41 -3.23
N MET A 303 -6.79 -29.76 -2.72
CA MET A 303 -6.61 -28.78 -1.64
C MET A 303 -6.18 -29.49 -0.36
N ARG A 304 -5.30 -28.84 0.39
CA ARG A 304 -4.70 -29.41 1.58
C ARG A 304 -5.37 -28.97 2.85
N TYR A 305 -5.31 -29.82 3.86
CA TYR A 305 -5.84 -29.54 5.18
C TYR A 305 -5.10 -30.28 6.31
N TYR A 306 -5.29 -29.81 7.53
CA TYR A 306 -4.99 -30.56 8.76
C TYR A 306 -6.05 -30.27 9.83
N LEU A 307 -6.06 -31.08 10.89
CA LEU A 307 -6.97 -30.94 12.03
C LEU A 307 -6.18 -30.60 13.29
N GLU A 308 -6.75 -29.80 14.19
CA GLU A 308 -6.15 -29.47 15.50
C GLU A 308 -7.21 -29.32 16.61
N ASP A 309 -6.74 -29.05 17.83
CA ASP A 309 -7.54 -28.72 19.02
C ASP A 309 -8.31 -29.89 19.64
N LYS A 310 -7.72 -31.09 19.63
CA LYS A 310 -8.32 -32.29 20.27
C LYS A 310 -7.31 -32.99 21.18
N PRO A 311 -7.78 -33.61 22.29
CA PRO A 311 -6.92 -34.42 23.16
C PRO A 311 -6.36 -35.66 22.44
N HIS A 312 -7.12 -36.18 21.47
CA HIS A 312 -6.75 -37.31 20.62
C HIS A 312 -5.44 -37.10 19.85
N TYR A 313 -5.07 -35.85 19.60
CA TYR A 313 -3.92 -35.49 18.78
C TYR A 313 -2.70 -35.17 19.63
N LEU A 314 -2.77 -35.26 20.96
CA LEU A 314 -1.64 -34.94 21.84
C LEU A 314 -0.68 -36.15 21.88
N ASP A 315 0.02 -36.37 20.77
CA ASP A 315 0.82 -37.57 20.52
C ASP A 315 2.18 -37.30 19.86
N ASP A 316 2.55 -36.05 19.61
CA ASP A 316 3.83 -35.73 18.97
C ASP A 316 5.02 -35.76 19.97
N PRO A 317 6.03 -36.64 19.78
CA PRO A 317 7.24 -36.67 20.62
C PRO A 317 8.13 -35.43 20.46
N GLN A 318 7.91 -34.62 19.44
CA GLN A 318 8.58 -33.33 19.28
C GLN A 318 7.83 -32.18 19.98
N GLY A 319 6.74 -32.48 20.67
CA GLY A 319 6.08 -31.58 21.60
C GLY A 319 4.84 -30.89 21.04
N GLU A 320 3.79 -30.90 21.85
CA GLU A 320 2.46 -30.37 21.58
C GLU A 320 1.75 -30.03 22.89
N TYR A 321 0.70 -29.22 22.82
CA TYR A 321 -0.17 -28.96 23.97
C TYR A 321 -1.65 -29.05 23.60
N TRP A 322 -2.49 -29.31 24.58
CA TRP A 322 -3.94 -29.18 24.47
C TRP A 322 -4.51 -28.54 25.73
N PHE A 323 -5.53 -27.69 25.59
CA PHE A 323 -6.14 -27.00 26.72
C PHE A 323 -7.60 -27.39 26.89
N GLU A 324 -7.90 -28.04 28.01
CA GLU A 324 -9.25 -28.38 28.42
C GLU A 324 -9.88 -27.19 29.17
N LYS A 325 -10.55 -26.31 28.44
CA LYS A 325 -11.17 -25.12 29.02
C LYS A 325 -12.31 -25.47 29.98
N ARG A 326 -12.30 -24.85 31.16
CA ARG A 326 -13.32 -24.93 32.22
C ARG A 326 -13.64 -23.51 32.72
N GLY A 327 -14.74 -22.93 32.24
CA GLY A 327 -15.08 -21.53 32.54
C GLY A 327 -14.08 -20.55 31.91
N GLN A 328 -13.46 -19.69 32.71
CA GLN A 328 -12.42 -18.74 32.25
C GLN A 328 -11.00 -19.35 32.23
N GLY A 329 -10.78 -20.41 33.01
CA GLY A 329 -9.54 -21.16 33.10
C GLY A 329 -9.69 -22.57 32.55
N GLY A 330 -8.92 -23.51 33.07
CA GLY A 330 -8.95 -24.90 32.62
C GLY A 330 -7.66 -25.65 32.91
N ARG A 331 -7.50 -26.80 32.27
CA ARG A 331 -6.31 -27.64 32.42
C ARG A 331 -5.47 -27.61 31.14
N LEU A 332 -4.22 -27.21 31.28
CA LEU A 332 -3.22 -27.30 30.22
C LEU A 332 -2.56 -28.67 30.29
N TYR A 333 -2.66 -29.44 29.21
CA TYR A 333 -1.90 -30.66 28.98
C TYR A 333 -0.74 -30.37 28.02
N LEU A 334 0.44 -30.87 28.32
CA LEU A 334 1.68 -30.58 27.59
C LEU A 334 2.53 -31.84 27.45
N ARG A 335 2.99 -32.10 26.24
CA ARG A 335 4.10 -33.00 25.95
C ARG A 335 5.25 -32.15 25.43
N LEU A 336 6.43 -32.24 26.04
CA LEU A 336 7.61 -31.52 25.58
C LEU A 336 8.41 -32.33 24.56
N PRO A 337 9.22 -31.67 23.71
CA PRO A 337 10.15 -32.35 22.83
C PRO A 337 11.03 -33.34 23.59
N GLY A 338 11.13 -34.58 23.10
CA GLY A 338 11.91 -35.64 23.74
C GLY A 338 11.35 -36.10 25.08
N ASP A 339 10.06 -35.86 25.33
CA ASP A 339 9.35 -36.20 26.58
C ASP A 339 9.99 -35.58 27.84
N ALA A 340 10.59 -34.38 27.69
CA ALA A 340 11.27 -33.67 28.77
C ALA A 340 10.35 -33.27 29.93
N ASP A 341 10.92 -33.12 31.13
CA ASP A 341 10.20 -32.68 32.34
C ASP A 341 9.99 -31.14 32.32
N PRO A 342 8.75 -30.64 32.22
CA PRO A 342 8.47 -29.22 32.20
C PRO A 342 8.78 -28.50 33.53
N ASN A 343 8.98 -29.20 34.64
CA ASN A 343 9.45 -28.60 35.89
C ASN A 343 10.92 -28.15 35.82
N GLN A 344 11.69 -28.68 34.86
CA GLN A 344 13.08 -28.30 34.60
C GLN A 344 13.20 -27.27 33.47
N ALA A 345 12.08 -26.81 32.93
CA ALA A 345 12.01 -25.90 31.80
C ALA A 345 11.26 -24.60 32.16
N GLN A 346 11.42 -23.57 31.33
CA GLN A 346 10.56 -22.39 31.38
C GLN A 346 9.44 -22.55 30.35
N ILE A 347 8.23 -22.76 30.84
CA ILE A 347 7.02 -22.84 30.01
C ILE A 347 6.21 -21.56 30.19
N GLU A 348 5.87 -20.92 29.08
CA GLU A 348 5.06 -19.71 29.03
C GLU A 348 3.72 -20.03 28.37
N ALA A 349 2.61 -19.62 28.97
CA ALA A 349 1.26 -19.77 28.42
C ALA A 349 0.60 -18.39 28.22
N GLY A 350 0.12 -18.13 27.01
CA GLY A 350 -0.38 -16.82 26.62
C GLY A 350 -1.69 -16.46 27.33
N ARG A 351 -1.78 -15.25 27.86
CA ARG A 351 -2.95 -14.71 28.57
C ARG A 351 -3.55 -13.49 27.87
N TRP A 352 -2.71 -12.63 27.32
CA TRP A 352 -3.13 -11.34 26.74
C TRP A 352 -2.79 -11.23 25.26
N SER A 353 -3.69 -10.63 24.49
CA SER A 353 -3.47 -10.30 23.08
C SER A 353 -2.89 -8.89 22.89
N ASN A 354 -3.31 -7.95 23.74
CA ASN A 354 -2.90 -6.53 23.69
C ASN A 354 -2.13 -6.17 24.95
N LEU A 355 -1.03 -5.44 24.80
CA LEU A 355 -0.12 -5.07 25.88
C LEU A 355 -0.10 -3.57 26.16
N VAL A 356 -0.33 -2.75 25.13
CA VAL A 356 -0.57 -1.31 25.23
C VAL A 356 -1.81 -1.00 24.41
N GLU A 357 -2.89 -0.55 25.05
CA GLU A 357 -4.19 -0.36 24.41
C GLU A 357 -4.81 0.99 24.76
N GLY A 358 -5.31 1.70 23.75
CA GLY A 358 -6.03 2.96 23.93
C GLY A 358 -7.10 3.20 22.85
N THR A 359 -8.16 3.92 23.22
CA THR A 359 -9.22 4.39 22.30
C THR A 359 -9.01 5.84 21.87
N ARG A 360 -8.21 6.60 22.62
CA ARG A 360 -7.69 7.92 22.27
C ARG A 360 -6.22 7.96 22.68
N VAL A 361 -5.31 8.09 21.72
CA VAL A 361 -3.87 8.08 21.96
C VAL A 361 -3.23 9.28 21.28
N GLU A 362 -2.72 10.23 22.07
CA GLU A 362 -2.12 11.46 21.54
C GLU A 362 -0.74 11.67 22.15
N HIS A 363 0.24 11.98 21.29
CA HIS A 363 1.61 12.30 21.70
C HIS A 363 2.24 11.19 22.54
N LEU A 364 2.26 9.97 21.99
CA LEU A 364 2.79 8.77 22.65
C LEU A 364 3.93 8.16 21.84
N HIS A 365 5.10 8.09 22.46
CA HIS A 365 6.30 7.47 21.88
C HIS A 365 6.63 6.18 22.63
N ILE A 366 6.67 5.06 21.92
CA ILE A 366 7.04 3.74 22.45
C ILE A 366 8.34 3.32 21.78
N THR A 367 9.43 3.21 22.55
CA THR A 367 10.76 3.04 21.96
C THR A 367 11.65 2.06 22.72
N GLY A 368 12.46 1.27 22.01
CA GLY A 368 13.49 0.44 22.66
C GLY A 368 12.94 -0.62 23.62
N LEU A 369 11.71 -1.11 23.37
CA LEU A 369 11.03 -2.14 24.17
C LEU A 369 10.90 -3.45 23.38
N THR A 370 10.82 -4.57 24.10
CA THR A 370 10.55 -5.88 23.52
C THR A 370 9.15 -6.35 23.89
N PHE A 371 8.40 -6.89 22.93
CA PHE A 371 7.06 -7.45 23.11
C PHE A 371 7.09 -8.94 22.78
N ARG A 372 6.61 -9.78 23.71
CA ARG A 372 6.64 -11.23 23.59
C ARG A 372 5.33 -11.89 23.99
N PHE A 373 5.07 -13.04 23.40
CA PHE A 373 4.16 -14.08 23.88
C PHE A 373 2.70 -13.64 24.05
N THR A 374 2.14 -13.02 23.02
CA THR A 374 0.70 -12.74 22.98
C THR A 374 -0.09 -13.92 22.42
N THR A 375 -1.35 -14.03 22.83
CA THR A 375 -2.26 -15.13 22.44
C THR A 375 -3.43 -14.59 21.60
N PRO A 376 -3.93 -15.34 20.60
CA PRO A 376 -5.15 -14.94 19.88
C PRO A 376 -6.38 -15.10 20.78
N ALA A 377 -7.54 -14.61 20.32
CA ALA A 377 -8.81 -14.84 21.00
C ALA A 377 -9.09 -16.35 21.16
N TRP A 378 -9.78 -16.72 22.25
CA TRP A 378 -10.10 -18.12 22.52
C TRP A 378 -10.96 -18.75 21.40
N GLU A 379 -11.97 -18.02 20.93
CA GLU A 379 -12.84 -18.44 19.84
C GLU A 379 -12.16 -18.14 18.49
N LEU A 380 -11.31 -19.05 18.03
CA LEU A 380 -10.56 -18.90 16.77
C LEU A 380 -11.46 -18.90 15.52
N THR A 381 -12.65 -19.51 15.64
CA THR A 381 -13.64 -19.62 14.56
C THR A 381 -14.59 -18.43 14.53
N ALA A 382 -14.42 -17.42 15.38
CA ALA A 382 -15.29 -16.25 15.35
C ALA A 382 -15.09 -15.47 14.02
N PRO A 383 -16.18 -14.99 13.40
CA PRO A 383 -16.08 -14.07 12.27
C PRO A 383 -15.53 -12.70 12.74
N PRO A 384 -14.82 -11.94 11.90
CA PRO A 384 -14.28 -10.64 12.31
C PRO A 384 -15.34 -9.54 12.45
N TRP A 385 -16.59 -9.79 12.03
CA TRP A 385 -17.70 -8.86 12.18
C TRP A 385 -18.63 -9.20 13.34
N ASP A 386 -19.22 -8.16 13.91
CA ASP A 386 -20.33 -8.25 14.84
C ASP A 386 -21.66 -8.24 14.07
N PHE A 387 -22.19 -9.44 13.83
CA PHE A 387 -23.47 -9.63 13.15
C PHE A 387 -24.69 -9.14 13.95
N ARG A 388 -24.51 -8.63 15.18
CA ARG A 388 -25.60 -8.02 15.99
C ARG A 388 -25.86 -6.56 15.60
N THR A 389 -24.92 -5.88 14.93
CA THR A 389 -25.11 -4.50 14.47
C THR A 389 -25.58 -4.45 13.01
N ARG A 390 -26.07 -3.30 12.55
CA ARG A 390 -26.36 -3.03 11.12
C ARG A 390 -25.96 -1.58 10.79
N PRO A 391 -25.03 -1.34 9.84
CA PRO A 391 -24.18 -2.33 9.19
C PRO A 391 -23.30 -3.09 10.20
N TRP A 392 -22.75 -4.25 9.80
CA TRP A 392 -21.95 -5.09 10.71
C TRP A 392 -20.66 -4.39 11.11
N SER A 393 -20.44 -4.17 12.42
CA SER A 393 -19.23 -3.54 12.97
C SER A 393 -18.09 -4.55 13.08
N LEU A 394 -16.86 -4.08 13.30
CA LEU A 394 -15.71 -4.97 13.52
C LEU A 394 -15.66 -5.44 14.99
N ARG A 395 -15.41 -6.73 15.21
CA ARG A 395 -15.27 -7.34 16.54
C ARG A 395 -13.89 -7.03 17.14
N PRO A 396 -13.79 -6.30 18.26
CA PRO A 396 -12.49 -5.96 18.83
C PRO A 396 -11.67 -7.17 19.27
N ASP A 397 -12.32 -8.26 19.69
CA ASP A 397 -11.64 -9.51 20.08
C ASP A 397 -10.96 -10.21 18.90
N GLN A 398 -11.48 -10.00 17.68
CA GLN A 398 -10.91 -10.56 16.44
C GLN A 398 -9.89 -9.62 15.78
N HIS A 399 -9.59 -8.49 16.42
CA HIS A 399 -8.62 -7.52 15.93
C HIS A 399 -7.56 -7.16 16.99
N PRO A 400 -6.71 -8.12 17.42
CA PRO A 400 -5.67 -7.89 18.42
C PRO A 400 -4.52 -7.02 17.89
N GLY A 401 -3.74 -6.45 18.80
CA GLY A 401 -2.47 -5.77 18.52
C GLY A 401 -1.68 -5.57 19.82
N CYS A 402 -0.38 -5.93 19.84
CA CYS A 402 0.45 -5.72 21.04
C CYS A 402 0.42 -4.26 21.45
N ILE A 403 0.57 -3.36 20.46
CA ILE A 403 0.23 -1.95 20.58
C ILE A 403 -1.04 -1.72 19.75
N ARG A 404 -2.14 -1.36 20.43
CA ARG A 404 -3.44 -1.16 19.80
C ARG A 404 -4.01 0.23 20.05
N VAL A 405 -4.27 0.95 18.97
CA VAL A 405 -5.07 2.18 18.97
C VAL A 405 -6.37 1.87 18.23
N TRP A 406 -7.48 1.86 18.96
CA TRP A 406 -8.79 1.45 18.45
C TRP A 406 -9.79 2.61 18.57
N GLY A 407 -9.55 3.68 17.80
CA GLY A 407 -10.26 4.95 17.89
C GLY A 407 -9.44 6.13 17.36
N GLU A 408 -9.27 7.17 18.17
CA GLU A 408 -8.56 8.41 17.79
C GLU A 408 -7.06 8.35 18.08
N GLY A 409 -6.26 8.97 17.22
CA GLY A 409 -4.80 8.97 17.33
C GLY A 409 -4.14 10.23 16.79
N ARG A 410 -3.06 10.70 17.43
CA ARG A 410 -2.19 11.73 16.87
C ARG A 410 -0.77 11.62 17.42
N ASP A 411 0.25 11.82 16.59
CA ASP A 411 1.67 11.83 17.03
C ASP A 411 2.00 10.55 17.82
N ILE A 412 1.91 9.44 17.09
CA ILE A 412 2.16 8.10 17.62
C ILE A 412 3.45 7.59 17.00
N ARG A 413 4.49 7.46 17.81
CA ARG A 413 5.80 6.93 17.37
C ARG A 413 6.09 5.58 17.99
N ILE A 414 6.35 4.57 17.17
CA ILE A 414 6.76 3.22 17.61
C ILE A 414 8.10 2.90 16.96
N ALA A 415 9.19 2.94 17.74
CA ALA A 415 10.53 2.87 17.15
C ALA A 415 11.55 2.03 17.92
N HIS A 416 12.43 1.33 17.21
CA HIS A 416 13.44 0.45 17.82
C HIS A 416 12.87 -0.60 18.78
N CYS A 417 11.62 -1.02 18.55
CA CYS A 417 11.01 -2.09 19.32
C CYS A 417 11.29 -3.44 18.66
N ARG A 418 11.32 -4.49 19.49
CA ARG A 418 11.34 -5.88 19.04
C ARG A 418 10.00 -6.52 19.32
N PHE A 419 9.39 -7.14 18.32
CA PHE A 419 8.18 -7.94 18.48
C PHE A 419 8.52 -9.37 18.07
N GLU A 420 8.36 -10.33 18.96
CA GLU A 420 8.59 -11.71 18.60
C GLU A 420 7.64 -12.69 19.27
N HIS A 421 7.19 -13.68 18.49
CA HIS A 421 6.21 -14.65 18.96
C HIS A 421 4.93 -13.98 19.47
N VAL A 422 4.38 -13.10 18.65
CA VAL A 422 3.16 -12.33 18.95
C VAL A 422 2.10 -12.53 17.88
N VAL A 423 0.83 -12.30 18.20
CA VAL A 423 -0.25 -12.44 17.22
C VAL A 423 -0.18 -11.37 16.14
N MET A 424 -0.28 -10.10 16.55
CA MET A 424 -0.18 -8.93 15.69
C MET A 424 0.63 -7.87 16.46
N PRO A 425 1.76 -7.38 15.92
CA PRO A 425 2.58 -6.37 16.60
C PRO A 425 1.85 -5.04 16.83
N ILE A 426 1.35 -4.41 15.76
CA ILE A 426 0.83 -3.04 15.80
C ILE A 426 -0.50 -2.97 15.04
N ARG A 427 -1.53 -2.42 15.68
CA ARG A 427 -2.84 -2.18 15.05
C ARG A 427 -3.38 -0.81 15.43
N ILE A 428 -3.56 0.06 14.45
CA ILE A 428 -4.06 1.42 14.60
C ILE A 428 -5.25 1.61 13.66
N ARG A 429 -6.42 1.98 14.19
CA ARG A 429 -7.63 2.15 13.37
C ARG A 429 -8.56 3.26 13.85
N ALA A 430 -8.97 4.13 12.92
CA ALA A 430 -9.97 5.19 13.14
C ALA A 430 -11.39 4.70 12.77
N LEU A 431 -12.18 4.21 13.72
CA LEU A 431 -13.33 3.32 13.45
C LEU A 431 -14.63 4.01 13.03
N ALA A 432 -14.89 5.21 13.57
CA ALA A 432 -16.19 5.85 13.49
C ALA A 432 -16.14 7.21 12.77
N PRO A 433 -17.24 7.66 12.16
CA PRO A 433 -17.36 9.00 11.61
C PRO A 433 -16.89 10.08 12.60
N GLY A 434 -16.06 11.00 12.13
CA GLY A 434 -15.49 12.07 12.95
C GLY A 434 -14.19 11.71 13.69
N GLN A 435 -13.86 10.42 13.83
CA GLN A 435 -12.57 10.00 14.39
C GLN A 435 -11.44 10.23 13.39
N ARG A 436 -10.25 10.57 13.90
CA ARG A 436 -9.04 10.77 13.10
C ARG A 436 -7.84 10.10 13.75
N VAL A 437 -7.00 9.50 12.92
CA VAL A 437 -5.63 9.11 13.24
C VAL A 437 -4.71 9.93 12.33
N ASP A 438 -3.67 10.56 12.88
CA ASP A 438 -2.74 11.40 12.13
C ASP A 438 -1.31 11.31 12.71
N ASP A 439 -0.30 11.63 11.91
CA ASP A 439 1.11 11.66 12.33
C ASP A 439 1.55 10.36 13.02
N VAL A 440 1.43 9.24 12.31
CA VAL A 440 1.86 7.92 12.77
C VAL A 440 3.24 7.61 12.18
N CYS A 441 4.23 7.33 13.04
CA CYS A 441 5.56 6.93 12.63
C CYS A 441 5.96 5.58 13.24
N ILE A 442 6.18 4.57 12.38
CA ILE A 442 6.61 3.22 12.79
C ILE A 442 7.96 2.94 12.15
N GLU A 443 9.04 2.97 12.92
CA GLU A 443 10.38 2.93 12.35
C GLU A 443 11.42 2.08 13.10
N ASP A 444 12.38 1.52 12.35
CA ASP A 444 13.55 0.86 12.92
C ASP A 444 13.21 -0.34 13.84
N ASN A 445 12.04 -0.98 13.65
CA ASN A 445 11.59 -2.11 14.46
C ASN A 445 12.04 -3.45 13.88
N GLU A 446 12.14 -4.45 14.76
CA GLU A 446 12.43 -5.85 14.42
C GLU A 446 11.24 -6.75 14.77
N ILE A 447 10.72 -7.49 13.79
CA ILE A 447 9.46 -8.24 13.92
C ILE A 447 9.69 -9.69 13.50
N ARG A 448 9.37 -10.66 14.35
CA ARG A 448 9.67 -12.08 14.06
C ARG A 448 8.54 -13.01 14.52
N PHE A 449 8.28 -14.06 13.75
CA PHE A 449 7.41 -15.17 14.17
C PHE A 449 6.02 -14.70 14.61
N THR A 450 5.26 -14.10 13.69
CA THR A 450 3.90 -13.59 13.99
C THR A 450 2.79 -14.49 13.46
N ASP A 451 1.67 -14.58 14.18
CA ASP A 451 0.51 -15.37 13.74
C ASP A 451 -0.24 -14.64 12.60
N GLU A 452 -0.53 -13.34 12.71
CA GLU A 452 -1.27 -12.59 11.68
C GLU A 452 -0.38 -11.83 10.69
N GLY A 453 0.41 -10.84 11.10
CA GLY A 453 1.06 -9.92 10.16
C GLY A 453 2.17 -9.11 10.79
N ILE A 454 2.56 -8.00 10.16
CA ILE A 454 3.58 -7.08 10.67
C ILE A 454 2.90 -5.90 11.35
N LEU A 455 2.03 -5.18 10.63
CA LEU A 455 1.27 -4.05 11.17
C LEU A 455 0.04 -3.71 10.31
N SER A 456 -0.93 -3.02 10.90
CA SER A 456 -2.12 -2.51 10.21
C SER A 456 -2.47 -1.09 10.70
N VAL A 457 -2.46 -0.11 9.79
CA VAL A 457 -2.82 1.31 10.05
C VAL A 457 -3.90 1.73 9.08
N CYS A 458 -5.16 1.73 9.52
CA CYS A 458 -6.29 1.86 8.62
C CYS A 458 -7.30 2.91 9.07
N ASP A 459 -8.02 3.47 8.11
CA ASP A 459 -9.29 4.11 8.38
C ASP A 459 -10.35 3.08 8.86
N GLY A 460 -11.55 3.57 9.16
CA GLY A 460 -12.64 2.75 9.69
C GLY A 460 -13.38 1.96 8.61
N GLY A 461 -12.99 2.13 7.34
CA GLY A 461 -13.59 1.47 6.20
C GLY A 461 -13.42 -0.05 6.31
N ALA A 462 -14.48 -0.76 5.99
CA ALA A 462 -14.53 -2.22 5.95
C ALA A 462 -15.38 -2.67 4.75
N TRP A 463 -15.24 -3.95 4.38
CA TRP A 463 -16.05 -4.53 3.31
C TRP A 463 -17.54 -4.32 3.57
N GLY A 464 -18.26 -3.92 2.52
CA GLY A 464 -19.71 -3.73 2.53
C GLY A 464 -20.19 -2.38 3.06
N TYR A 465 -19.33 -1.51 3.58
CA TYR A 465 -19.74 -0.16 3.98
C TYR A 465 -19.94 0.75 2.77
N ALA A 466 -20.82 1.75 2.93
CA ALA A 466 -21.13 2.75 1.91
C ALA A 466 -20.74 4.18 2.34
N ASP A 467 -20.49 4.41 3.62
CA ASP A 467 -20.10 5.70 4.21
C ASP A 467 -18.61 5.74 4.56
N LEU A 468 -18.00 6.92 4.41
CA LEU A 468 -16.71 7.20 5.05
C LEU A 468 -16.86 7.08 6.58
N ARG A 469 -15.90 6.40 7.21
CA ARG A 469 -15.89 6.15 8.65
C ARG A 469 -14.92 7.13 9.32
N GLY A 470 -13.91 6.65 10.05
CA GLY A 470 -12.82 7.52 10.50
C GLY A 470 -11.90 7.91 9.34
N ARG A 471 -10.98 8.84 9.59
CA ARG A 471 -10.00 9.33 8.61
C ARG A 471 -8.57 9.05 9.07
N LEU A 472 -7.71 8.74 8.12
CA LEU A 472 -6.28 8.58 8.33
C LEU A 472 -5.54 9.73 7.65
N GLY A 473 -4.69 10.42 8.40
CA GLY A 473 -3.85 11.52 7.94
C GLY A 473 -2.51 11.02 7.42
N ASP A 474 -1.42 11.48 8.03
CA ASP A 474 -0.05 11.11 7.70
C ASP A 474 0.40 9.80 8.35
N VAL A 475 0.98 8.90 7.54
CA VAL A 475 1.52 7.61 7.98
C VAL A 475 2.90 7.37 7.37
N ARG A 476 3.89 7.16 8.23
CA ARG A 476 5.30 6.95 7.87
C ARG A 476 5.81 5.63 8.44
N ILE A 477 6.25 4.73 7.58
CA ILE A 477 6.72 3.39 7.96
C ILE A 477 8.12 3.17 7.40
N TYR A 478 9.13 3.27 8.27
CA TYR A 478 10.52 3.31 7.83
C TYR A 478 11.39 2.20 8.41
N ARG A 479 12.23 1.58 7.58
CA ARG A 479 13.37 0.80 8.07
C ARG A 479 12.98 -0.29 9.08
N ASN A 480 11.82 -0.91 8.94
CA ASN A 480 11.49 -2.07 9.76
C ASN A 480 12.05 -3.34 9.10
N ARG A 481 12.38 -4.35 9.90
CA ARG A 481 12.67 -5.68 9.36
C ARG A 481 11.72 -6.72 9.91
N SER A 482 11.32 -7.68 9.09
CA SER A 482 10.52 -8.81 9.52
C SER A 482 11.03 -10.16 9.01
N TYR A 483 10.78 -11.21 9.79
CA TYR A 483 11.09 -12.59 9.42
C TYR A 483 9.98 -13.55 9.88
N GLU A 484 9.51 -14.42 8.97
CA GLU A 484 8.53 -15.47 9.27
C GLU A 484 7.23 -14.91 9.88
N THR A 485 6.47 -14.14 9.08
CA THR A 485 5.27 -13.43 9.54
C THR A 485 4.00 -13.90 8.83
N GLY A 486 2.88 -13.89 9.57
CA GLY A 486 1.55 -14.21 9.06
C GLY A 486 1.21 -15.70 8.91
N ARG A 487 1.82 -16.52 9.76
CA ARG A 487 1.77 -17.98 9.65
C ARG A 487 0.39 -18.59 9.97
N ARG A 488 -0.41 -17.94 10.81
CA ARG A 488 -1.68 -18.44 11.35
C ARG A 488 -2.73 -17.31 11.39
N PRO A 489 -3.20 -16.83 10.23
CA PRO A 489 -4.15 -15.74 10.19
C PRO A 489 -5.49 -16.12 10.84
N SER A 490 -6.19 -15.11 11.38
CA SER A 490 -7.56 -15.23 11.86
C SER A 490 -8.54 -15.51 10.71
N ARG A 491 -9.75 -15.98 11.04
CA ARG A 491 -10.80 -16.21 10.03
C ARG A 491 -11.02 -14.98 9.15
N TYR A 492 -11.09 -15.20 7.83
CA TYR A 492 -11.18 -14.17 6.78
C TYR A 492 -9.93 -13.28 6.60
N SER A 493 -8.94 -13.37 7.48
CA SER A 493 -7.65 -12.71 7.29
C SER A 493 -6.75 -13.55 6.38
N ASN A 494 -5.91 -12.87 5.59
CA ASN A 494 -4.88 -13.51 4.77
C ASN A 494 -3.51 -13.52 5.44
N GLY A 495 -3.32 -12.70 6.49
CA GLY A 495 -2.04 -12.53 7.17
C GLY A 495 -1.12 -11.47 6.55
N ILE A 496 -1.70 -10.37 6.07
CA ILE A 496 -0.99 -9.26 5.39
C ILE A 496 0.18 -8.76 6.24
N GLY A 497 1.34 -8.55 5.60
CA GLY A 497 2.52 -7.95 6.23
C GLY A 497 2.25 -6.54 6.73
N ILE A 498 2.46 -5.53 5.87
CA ILE A 498 2.20 -4.13 6.16
C ILE A 498 0.90 -3.71 5.45
N GLU A 499 -0.16 -3.42 6.21
CA GLU A 499 -1.44 -2.88 5.68
C GLU A 499 -1.58 -1.39 6.03
N VAL A 500 -1.82 -0.54 5.02
CA VAL A 500 -2.24 0.86 5.21
C VAL A 500 -3.47 1.15 4.36
N ALA A 501 -4.53 1.74 4.94
CA ALA A 501 -5.75 2.03 4.18
C ALA A 501 -6.36 3.41 4.47
N GLY A 502 -6.64 4.18 3.41
CA GLY A 502 -7.37 5.44 3.48
C GLY A 502 -6.55 6.63 4.00
N ALA A 503 -5.22 6.54 3.92
CA ALA A 503 -4.31 7.61 4.34
C ALA A 503 -4.36 8.81 3.38
N ARG A 504 -4.21 10.01 3.95
CA ARG A 504 -4.03 11.24 3.18
C ARG A 504 -2.62 11.31 2.60
N THR A 505 -1.62 10.96 3.39
CA THR A 505 -0.23 10.78 2.94
C THR A 505 0.31 9.50 3.54
N VAL A 506 0.99 8.71 2.73
CA VAL A 506 1.67 7.49 3.20
C VAL A 506 3.03 7.37 2.55
N GLU A 507 4.05 7.09 3.36
CA GLU A 507 5.40 6.76 2.92
C GLU A 507 5.87 5.48 3.59
N ILE A 508 6.13 4.45 2.78
CA ILE A 508 6.65 3.14 3.22
C ILE A 508 8.02 2.97 2.59
N ALA A 509 9.07 3.07 3.39
CA ALA A 509 10.43 3.07 2.86
C ALA A 509 11.48 2.32 3.69
N GLY A 510 12.37 1.59 3.02
CA GLY A 510 13.49 0.91 3.67
C GLY A 510 13.15 -0.38 4.42
N ASN A 511 11.92 -0.91 4.25
CA ASN A 511 11.49 -2.09 5.00
C ASN A 511 12.02 -3.37 4.35
N ILE A 512 12.57 -4.28 5.17
CA ILE A 512 13.09 -5.58 4.72
C ILE A 512 12.19 -6.69 5.28
N ILE A 513 11.33 -7.23 4.41
CA ILE A 513 10.32 -8.24 4.75
C ILE A 513 10.78 -9.57 4.20
N GLU A 514 11.13 -10.51 5.07
CA GLU A 514 11.59 -11.85 4.70
C GLU A 514 10.56 -12.89 5.13
N ARG A 515 10.20 -13.78 4.20
CA ARG A 515 9.32 -14.93 4.43
C ARG A 515 7.98 -14.54 5.05
N THR A 516 7.19 -13.81 4.28
CA THR A 516 5.80 -13.48 4.65
C THR A 516 4.84 -14.51 4.03
N TYR A 517 3.91 -15.00 4.84
CA TYR A 517 2.94 -16.01 4.43
C TYR A 517 1.85 -15.44 3.50
N ALA A 518 1.75 -14.11 3.42
CA ALA A 518 0.82 -13.38 2.58
C ALA A 518 1.51 -12.24 1.81
N GLN A 519 0.79 -11.15 1.53
CA GLN A 519 1.35 -9.92 1.00
C GLN A 519 2.51 -9.41 1.86
N GLY A 520 3.50 -8.76 1.23
CA GLY A 520 4.50 -7.99 1.94
C GLY A 520 3.96 -6.62 2.34
N ILE A 521 3.55 -5.82 1.35
CA ILE A 521 3.03 -4.47 1.52
C ILE A 521 1.71 -4.36 0.75
N ASP A 522 0.66 -3.86 1.41
CA ASP A 522 -0.65 -3.59 0.84
C ASP A 522 -1.11 -2.18 1.23
N VAL A 523 -1.29 -1.31 0.24
CA VAL A 523 -1.71 0.08 0.42
C VAL A 523 -2.99 0.37 -0.34
N HIS A 524 -4.06 0.68 0.39
CA HIS A 524 -5.30 1.19 -0.17
C HIS A 524 -5.33 2.73 -0.16
N GLY A 525 -5.36 3.32 -1.35
CA GLY A 525 -5.46 4.76 -1.54
C GLY A 525 -6.88 5.30 -1.50
N ALA A 526 -7.00 6.55 -1.04
CA ALA A 526 -8.24 7.31 -0.93
C ALA A 526 -9.36 6.63 -0.12
N LYS A 527 -10.21 5.80 -0.74
CA LYS A 527 -11.35 5.12 -0.11
C LYS A 527 -11.60 3.73 -0.73
N ARG A 528 -12.15 2.81 0.08
CA ARG A 528 -12.45 1.43 -0.34
C ARG A 528 -13.57 1.36 -1.39
N ASN A 529 -13.60 0.27 -2.15
CA ASN A 529 -14.67 -0.04 -3.11
C ASN A 529 -16.07 0.00 -2.46
N GLY A 530 -17.02 0.66 -3.11
CA GLY A 530 -18.41 0.79 -2.63
C GLY A 530 -18.66 1.96 -1.68
N VAL A 531 -17.63 2.73 -1.31
CA VAL A 531 -17.74 3.85 -0.38
C VAL A 531 -18.02 5.17 -1.11
N TRP A 532 -19.02 5.91 -0.64
CA TRP A 532 -19.37 7.27 -1.05
C TRP A 532 -18.57 8.31 -0.26
N GLY A 533 -18.47 9.52 -0.78
CA GLY A 533 -17.80 10.67 -0.19
C GLY A 533 -16.59 11.13 -0.98
N ASP A 534 -16.35 12.45 -1.03
CA ASP A 534 -15.19 13.04 -1.70
C ASP A 534 -13.89 12.77 -0.91
N VAL A 535 -12.87 12.28 -1.61
CA VAL A 535 -11.49 12.18 -1.12
C VAL A 535 -10.57 12.87 -2.14
N PRO A 536 -10.37 14.20 -2.01
CA PRO A 536 -9.68 14.99 -3.03
C PRO A 536 -8.18 14.74 -3.10
N PHE A 537 -7.60 14.13 -2.07
CA PHE A 537 -6.16 13.98 -1.98
C PHE A 537 -5.78 12.68 -1.28
N THR A 538 -4.92 11.92 -1.94
CA THR A 538 -4.04 10.92 -1.33
C THR A 538 -2.69 11.02 -2.05
N ARG A 539 -1.59 10.76 -1.35
CA ARG A 539 -0.24 10.65 -1.93
C ARG A 539 0.44 9.44 -1.32
N ILE A 540 0.82 8.50 -2.17
CA ILE A 540 1.38 7.20 -1.77
C ILE A 540 2.82 7.08 -2.29
N LEU A 541 3.77 6.94 -1.38
CA LEU A 541 5.18 6.67 -1.67
C LEU A 541 5.55 5.29 -1.13
N ILE A 542 6.05 4.40 -2.01
CA ILE A 542 6.54 3.06 -1.63
C ILE A 542 7.91 2.88 -2.27
N HIS A 543 9.00 2.96 -1.49
CA HIS A 543 10.35 2.92 -2.06
C HIS A 543 11.45 2.33 -1.20
N HIS A 544 12.50 1.78 -1.83
CA HIS A 544 13.60 1.10 -1.12
C HIS A 544 13.13 -0.02 -0.19
N ASN A 545 12.03 -0.70 -0.49
CA ASN A 545 11.58 -1.88 0.26
C ASN A 545 12.05 -3.16 -0.43
N LYS A 546 12.37 -4.18 0.37
CA LYS A 546 12.67 -5.53 -0.07
C LYS A 546 11.62 -6.48 0.49
N VAL A 547 10.85 -7.10 -0.40
CA VAL A 547 9.94 -8.21 -0.07
C VAL A 547 10.56 -9.49 -0.62
N TRP A 548 10.96 -10.38 0.27
CA TRP A 548 11.72 -11.58 -0.06
C TRP A 548 10.93 -12.82 0.33
N GLU A 549 10.51 -13.60 -0.66
CA GLU A 549 9.71 -14.83 -0.49
C GLU A 549 8.35 -14.57 0.18
N SER A 550 7.43 -13.95 -0.57
CA SER A 550 6.05 -13.71 -0.12
C SER A 550 5.06 -14.75 -0.63
N LEU A 551 3.82 -14.68 -0.13
CA LEU A 551 2.70 -15.52 -0.58
C LEU A 551 2.94 -17.02 -0.37
N LEU A 552 3.57 -17.39 0.74
CA LEU A 552 3.84 -18.79 1.07
C LEU A 552 2.56 -19.58 1.37
N ASN A 553 1.48 -18.91 1.79
CA ASN A 553 0.26 -19.55 2.28
C ASN A 553 -1.04 -19.17 1.56
N CYS A 554 -1.05 -18.05 0.82
CA CYS A 554 -2.18 -17.57 0.05
C CYS A 554 -1.83 -17.40 -1.44
N ASN A 555 -2.78 -16.92 -2.24
CA ASN A 555 -2.63 -16.59 -3.67
C ASN A 555 -3.65 -15.51 -4.06
N ASP A 556 -3.58 -15.03 -5.30
CA ASP A 556 -4.31 -13.86 -5.82
C ASP A 556 -3.88 -12.53 -5.20
N PHE A 557 -2.57 -12.39 -5.04
CA PHE A 557 -1.95 -11.27 -4.35
C PHE A 557 -0.52 -11.05 -4.89
N GLY A 558 0.14 -10.01 -4.42
CA GLY A 558 1.49 -9.57 -4.76
C GLY A 558 2.42 -9.43 -3.56
N GLY A 559 3.72 -9.32 -3.85
CA GLY A 559 4.70 -8.90 -2.84
C GLY A 559 4.46 -7.47 -2.38
N ILE A 560 4.23 -6.55 -3.32
CA ILE A 560 3.92 -5.14 -3.08
C ILE A 560 2.65 -4.77 -3.85
N GLU A 561 1.66 -4.19 -3.18
CA GLU A 561 0.35 -3.91 -3.76
C GLU A 561 -0.08 -2.45 -3.61
N THR A 562 -0.82 -1.97 -4.62
CA THR A 562 -1.59 -0.74 -4.57
C THR A 562 -3.05 -1.03 -4.89
N TRP A 563 -3.94 -0.56 -4.03
CA TRP A 563 -5.37 -0.78 -4.12
C TRP A 563 -6.12 0.55 -4.17
N GLN A 564 -7.05 0.66 -5.11
CA GLN A 564 -7.87 1.86 -5.27
C GLN A 564 -7.02 3.15 -5.41
N GLY A 565 -7.62 4.33 -5.32
CA GLY A 565 -7.08 5.60 -5.86
C GLY A 565 -5.57 5.86 -5.71
N GLY A 566 -4.96 6.50 -6.71
CA GLY A 566 -3.60 7.06 -6.65
C GLY A 566 -3.59 8.57 -6.36
N PRO A 567 -2.57 9.33 -6.80
CA PRO A 567 -1.37 8.83 -7.42
C PRO A 567 -0.52 8.01 -6.44
N ALA A 568 0.01 6.90 -6.94
CA ALA A 568 0.99 6.09 -6.23
C ALA A 568 2.34 6.12 -6.96
N TYR A 569 3.41 6.34 -6.21
CA TYR A 569 4.78 6.35 -6.68
C TYR A 569 5.51 5.17 -6.04
N VAL A 570 5.77 4.14 -6.83
CA VAL A 570 6.35 2.86 -6.38
C VAL A 570 7.71 2.70 -7.05
N PHE A 571 8.80 2.87 -6.31
CA PHE A 571 10.12 2.91 -6.94
C PHE A 571 11.27 2.36 -6.12
N ASN A 572 12.34 1.93 -6.78
CA ASN A 572 13.53 1.36 -6.14
C ASN A 572 13.20 0.21 -5.15
N ASN A 573 12.14 -0.57 -5.39
CA ASN A 573 11.80 -1.72 -4.56
C ASN A 573 12.29 -3.03 -5.19
N ILE A 574 12.39 -4.06 -4.36
CA ILE A 574 12.66 -5.44 -4.77
C ILE A 574 11.51 -6.31 -4.31
N SER A 575 10.96 -7.10 -5.23
CA SER A 575 9.99 -8.15 -4.93
C SER A 575 10.51 -9.47 -5.48
N TYR A 576 10.95 -10.34 -4.57
CA TYR A 576 11.60 -11.61 -4.87
C TYR A 576 10.72 -12.82 -4.56
N ASN A 577 10.61 -13.69 -5.55
CA ASN A 577 9.97 -15.01 -5.47
C ASN A 577 8.57 -15.03 -4.80
N PRO A 578 7.59 -14.23 -5.28
CA PRO A 578 6.20 -14.34 -4.84
C PRO A 578 5.59 -15.63 -5.40
N LEU A 579 5.28 -16.62 -4.54
CA LEU A 579 4.90 -17.97 -5.00
C LEU A 579 3.41 -18.10 -5.31
N GLY A 580 2.53 -17.78 -4.37
CA GLY A 580 1.08 -17.81 -4.61
C GLY A 580 0.55 -19.21 -4.93
N TYR A 581 0.88 -20.21 -4.11
CA TYR A 581 0.59 -21.63 -4.38
C TYR A 581 -0.90 -21.92 -4.66
N ARG A 582 -1.17 -22.66 -5.74
CA ARG A 582 -2.49 -23.21 -6.11
C ARG A 582 -2.44 -24.73 -6.27
N HIS A 583 -2.37 -25.44 -5.15
CA HIS A 583 -2.04 -26.87 -5.16
C HIS A 583 -3.03 -27.72 -5.98
N TRP A 584 -4.33 -27.45 -5.90
CA TRP A 584 -5.38 -28.17 -6.64
C TRP A 584 -5.20 -28.18 -8.16
N ASN A 585 -4.61 -27.12 -8.73
CA ASN A 585 -4.30 -27.06 -10.17
C ASN A 585 -2.86 -27.47 -10.48
N ARG A 586 -1.94 -27.38 -9.53
CA ARG A 586 -0.51 -27.63 -9.78
C ARG A 586 -0.20 -29.10 -10.12
N TYR A 587 -1.02 -30.04 -9.65
CA TYR A 587 -0.89 -31.46 -9.98
C TYR A 587 -1.03 -31.80 -11.47
N THR A 588 -1.54 -30.87 -12.29
CA THR A 588 -1.57 -31.05 -13.75
C THR A 588 -0.24 -30.69 -14.42
N GLY A 589 0.70 -30.04 -13.70
CA GLY A 589 1.95 -29.52 -14.25
C GLY A 589 1.79 -28.30 -15.16
N THR A 590 0.62 -27.64 -15.13
CA THR A 590 0.27 -26.55 -16.08
C THR A 590 -0.05 -25.22 -15.42
N ASP A 591 0.08 -25.10 -14.08
CA ASP A 591 -0.30 -23.90 -13.33
C ASP A 591 0.95 -23.18 -12.79
N ALA A 592 1.08 -21.89 -13.10
CA ALA A 592 2.18 -21.04 -12.64
C ALA A 592 1.97 -20.46 -11.23
N GLY A 593 1.01 -20.99 -10.47
CA GLY A 593 0.51 -20.34 -9.26
C GLY A 593 -0.27 -19.06 -9.60
N PHE A 594 -0.55 -18.28 -8.57
CA PHE A 594 -1.22 -16.98 -8.72
C PHE A 594 -0.66 -15.96 -7.74
N GLY A 595 0.68 -15.86 -7.70
CA GLY A 595 1.42 -14.86 -6.94
C GLY A 595 2.17 -13.90 -7.86
N HIS A 596 2.23 -12.63 -7.47
CA HIS A 596 2.73 -11.54 -8.31
C HIS A 596 3.82 -10.70 -7.63
N ALA A 597 4.72 -10.07 -8.38
CA ALA A 597 5.73 -9.20 -7.77
C ALA A 597 5.11 -7.87 -7.32
N TYR A 598 4.36 -7.24 -8.23
CA TYR A 598 3.61 -6.02 -8.03
C TYR A 598 2.15 -6.24 -8.46
N TYR A 599 1.19 -5.90 -7.59
CA TYR A 599 -0.24 -6.12 -7.81
C TYR A 599 -1.02 -4.80 -7.69
N LEU A 600 -1.84 -4.47 -8.69
CA LEU A 600 -2.63 -3.25 -8.75
C LEU A 600 -4.11 -3.61 -8.83
N ASP A 601 -4.88 -3.38 -7.75
CA ASP A 601 -6.31 -3.70 -7.68
C ASP A 601 -7.20 -2.45 -7.66
N GLY A 602 -7.83 -2.14 -8.80
CA GLY A 602 -8.67 -0.96 -8.96
C GLY A 602 -7.92 0.35 -8.71
N ALA A 603 -6.58 0.29 -8.62
CA ALA A 603 -5.72 1.43 -8.51
C ALA A 603 -5.62 2.14 -9.86
N PHE A 604 -5.45 3.45 -9.85
CA PHE A 604 -5.29 4.20 -11.09
C PHE A 604 -4.37 5.40 -10.86
N LYS A 605 -3.62 5.77 -11.91
CA LYS A 605 -2.52 6.73 -11.84
C LYS A 605 -1.35 6.24 -10.99
N ASN A 606 -0.78 5.10 -11.36
CA ASN A 606 0.41 4.54 -10.71
C ASN A 606 1.67 4.84 -11.53
N TYR A 607 2.78 5.11 -10.84
CA TYR A 607 4.11 5.26 -11.42
C TYR A 607 5.03 4.21 -10.80
N HIS A 608 5.35 3.16 -11.56
CA HIS A 608 6.25 2.09 -11.16
C HIS A 608 7.58 2.26 -11.89
N PHE A 609 8.65 2.61 -11.18
CA PHE A 609 9.95 2.80 -11.81
C PHE A 609 11.14 2.34 -11.01
N ASN A 610 12.21 2.00 -11.73
CA ASN A 610 13.43 1.46 -11.15
C ASN A 610 13.21 0.23 -10.24
N ASN A 611 12.08 -0.47 -10.35
CA ASN A 611 11.84 -1.62 -9.50
C ASN A 611 12.48 -2.88 -10.07
N ILE A 612 12.79 -3.84 -9.19
CA ILE A 612 13.31 -5.15 -9.55
C ILE A 612 12.29 -6.22 -9.17
N ALA A 613 11.69 -6.85 -10.18
CA ALA A 613 10.90 -8.06 -10.02
C ALA A 613 11.78 -9.27 -10.31
N TRP A 614 11.96 -10.15 -9.34
CA TRP A 614 12.89 -11.27 -9.45
C TRP A 614 12.24 -12.61 -9.06
N GLY A 615 12.06 -13.50 -10.04
CA GLY A 615 11.55 -14.86 -9.83
C GLY A 615 12.63 -15.95 -9.82
N ARG A 616 12.32 -17.10 -9.22
CA ARG A 616 13.16 -18.31 -9.22
C ARG A 616 12.82 -19.29 -10.33
N GLY A 617 11.59 -19.25 -10.86
CA GLY A 617 11.15 -20.12 -11.94
C GLY A 617 10.12 -19.46 -12.85
N ARG A 618 10.07 -19.92 -14.10
CA ARG A 618 9.18 -19.36 -15.14
C ARG A 618 8.38 -20.42 -15.90
N HIS A 619 8.71 -21.69 -15.71
CA HIS A 619 8.00 -22.80 -16.35
C HIS A 619 7.02 -23.40 -15.34
N PRO A 620 5.76 -23.69 -15.72
CA PRO A 620 4.78 -24.30 -14.80
C PRO A 620 5.20 -25.63 -14.18
N SER A 621 6.19 -26.32 -14.79
CA SER A 621 6.83 -27.51 -14.24
C SER A 621 7.75 -27.23 -13.05
N ASP A 622 8.22 -25.99 -12.88
CA ASP A 622 9.13 -25.60 -11.81
C ASP A 622 8.34 -25.52 -10.49
N PRO A 623 8.81 -26.11 -9.38
CA PRO A 623 8.16 -26.02 -8.07
C PRO A 623 8.18 -24.60 -7.48
N VAL A 624 8.93 -23.67 -8.07
CA VAL A 624 9.06 -22.27 -7.65
C VAL A 624 8.71 -21.28 -8.74
N VAL A 625 7.87 -21.69 -9.70
CA VAL A 625 7.38 -20.80 -10.77
C VAL A 625 6.67 -19.57 -10.18
N ASN A 626 6.95 -18.40 -10.74
CA ASN A 626 6.31 -17.14 -10.38
C ASN A 626 5.35 -16.70 -11.50
N CYS A 627 4.11 -16.35 -11.15
CA CYS A 627 3.02 -16.16 -12.11
C CYS A 627 3.23 -14.94 -13.00
N ALA A 628 3.29 -13.73 -12.42
CA ALA A 628 3.58 -12.52 -13.19
C ALA A 628 4.36 -11.47 -12.40
N ALA A 629 5.16 -10.66 -13.08
CA ALA A 629 5.85 -9.53 -12.44
C ALA A 629 4.86 -8.40 -12.12
N PHE A 630 4.06 -7.98 -13.10
CA PHE A 630 2.99 -7.00 -12.90
C PHE A 630 1.63 -7.66 -13.08
N GLN A 631 0.74 -7.44 -12.13
CA GLN A 631 -0.66 -7.84 -12.19
C GLN A 631 -1.54 -6.60 -12.05
N GLU A 632 -2.42 -6.38 -13.01
CA GLU A 632 -3.40 -5.31 -13.00
C GLU A 632 -4.80 -5.92 -13.07
N ILE A 633 -5.68 -5.54 -12.15
CA ILE A 633 -7.10 -5.89 -12.18
C ILE A 633 -7.94 -4.64 -12.03
N ILE A 634 -8.74 -4.32 -13.05
CA ILE A 634 -9.60 -3.11 -13.07
C ILE A 634 -8.77 -1.81 -12.93
N SER A 635 -7.45 -1.91 -13.09
CA SER A 635 -6.49 -0.84 -12.94
C SER A 635 -6.15 -0.23 -14.30
N TYR A 636 -5.85 1.07 -14.32
CA TYR A 636 -5.56 1.81 -15.54
C TYR A 636 -4.78 3.09 -15.28
N GLN A 637 -4.31 3.73 -16.35
CA GLN A 637 -3.44 4.90 -16.25
C GLN A 637 -2.15 4.60 -15.47
N ASN A 638 -1.57 3.43 -15.69
CA ASN A 638 -0.34 3.00 -15.03
C ASN A 638 0.86 3.23 -15.93
N THR A 639 1.93 3.80 -15.38
CA THR A 639 3.19 4.03 -16.06
C THR A 639 4.26 3.14 -15.44
N PHE A 640 4.72 2.14 -16.20
CA PHE A 640 5.79 1.23 -15.84
C PHE A 640 7.04 1.58 -16.65
N PHE A 641 8.08 2.10 -16.00
CA PHE A 641 9.28 2.49 -16.71
C PHE A 641 10.58 2.18 -15.97
N HIS A 642 11.65 1.88 -16.71
CA HIS A 642 12.94 1.54 -16.12
C HIS A 642 12.90 0.42 -15.07
N ASN A 643 11.94 -0.51 -15.15
CA ASN A 643 11.92 -1.67 -14.26
C ASN A 643 12.76 -2.81 -14.85
N THR A 644 13.35 -3.63 -13.98
CA THR A 644 14.04 -4.86 -14.38
C THR A 644 13.22 -6.07 -13.94
N ILE A 645 12.83 -6.90 -14.90
CA ILE A 645 12.01 -8.08 -14.68
C ILE A 645 12.85 -9.30 -15.05
N TYR A 646 13.01 -10.22 -14.10
CA TYR A 646 13.75 -11.45 -14.31
C TYR A 646 12.95 -12.69 -13.90
N ASN A 647 12.82 -13.63 -14.85
CA ASN A 647 12.42 -15.03 -14.60
C ASN A 647 10.99 -15.23 -14.07
N PHE A 648 9.99 -14.86 -14.86
CA PHE A 648 8.55 -15.04 -14.57
C PHE A 648 7.84 -15.81 -15.68
N HIS A 649 6.74 -16.49 -15.35
CA HIS A 649 5.88 -17.12 -16.34
C HIS A 649 5.26 -16.10 -17.30
N THR A 650 4.70 -15.01 -16.77
CA THR A 650 4.20 -13.86 -17.53
C THR A 650 4.93 -12.59 -17.10
N GLY A 651 5.23 -11.68 -18.02
CA GLY A 651 5.80 -10.37 -17.66
C GLY A 651 4.76 -9.50 -16.96
N SER A 652 3.86 -8.93 -17.76
CA SER A 652 2.72 -8.12 -17.33
C SER A 652 1.40 -8.81 -17.66
N ARG A 653 0.47 -8.84 -16.71
CA ARG A 653 -0.84 -9.47 -16.83
C ARG A 653 -1.93 -8.48 -16.46
N ARG A 654 -2.91 -8.31 -17.36
CA ARG A 654 -4.08 -7.44 -17.14
C ARG A 654 -5.37 -8.24 -17.14
N GLN A 655 -6.25 -7.92 -16.19
CA GLN A 655 -7.64 -8.32 -16.12
C GLN A 655 -8.49 -7.07 -16.23
N GLU A 656 -9.57 -7.12 -17.02
CA GLU A 656 -10.43 -5.95 -17.31
C GLU A 656 -9.68 -4.77 -17.97
N PRO A 657 -8.99 -4.97 -19.12
CA PRO A 657 -8.04 -4.02 -19.69
C PRO A 657 -8.67 -2.81 -20.42
N GLN A 658 -10.00 -2.65 -20.39
CA GLN A 658 -10.76 -1.67 -21.19
C GLN A 658 -10.30 -0.21 -21.08
N ALA A 659 -9.84 0.21 -19.90
CA ALA A 659 -9.67 1.61 -19.52
C ALA A 659 -8.42 2.34 -20.07
N GLY A 660 -7.53 1.62 -20.76
CA GLY A 660 -6.38 2.20 -21.47
C GLY A 660 -5.40 3.00 -20.59
N ARG A 661 -4.67 3.95 -21.21
CA ARG A 661 -3.71 4.88 -20.61
C ARG A 661 -2.48 4.25 -19.95
N ASN A 662 -2.15 3.00 -20.29
CA ASN A 662 -1.00 2.32 -19.70
C ASN A 662 0.25 2.51 -20.55
N LYS A 663 1.38 2.78 -19.90
CA LYS A 663 2.66 3.09 -20.53
C LYS A 663 3.70 2.08 -20.04
N TYR A 664 4.39 1.40 -20.97
CA TYR A 664 5.48 0.46 -20.69
C TYR A 664 6.75 0.94 -21.41
N LEU A 665 7.60 1.66 -20.67
CA LEU A 665 8.67 2.47 -21.24
C LEU A 665 10.05 2.02 -20.71
N ALA A 666 10.95 1.62 -21.59
CA ALA A 666 12.33 1.32 -21.21
C ALA A 666 12.52 0.30 -20.08
N ASN A 667 11.64 -0.72 -19.99
CA ASN A 667 11.80 -1.82 -19.06
C ASN A 667 12.71 -2.91 -19.65
N VAL A 668 13.41 -3.66 -18.80
CA VAL A 668 14.16 -4.86 -19.18
C VAL A 668 13.33 -6.10 -18.86
N TRP A 669 12.98 -6.86 -19.88
CA TRP A 669 12.26 -8.13 -19.80
C TRP A 669 13.22 -9.28 -20.07
N TYR A 670 13.70 -9.93 -19.01
CA TYR A 670 14.64 -11.05 -19.11
C TYR A 670 13.99 -12.33 -18.59
N GLY A 671 13.75 -13.30 -19.47
CA GLY A 671 13.44 -14.66 -19.04
C GLY A 671 11.95 -14.85 -18.79
N ILE A 672 11.13 -14.64 -19.81
CA ILE A 672 9.67 -14.76 -19.71
C ILE A 672 9.20 -16.09 -20.31
N GLY A 673 8.60 -16.94 -19.47
CA GLY A 673 8.26 -18.32 -19.82
C GLY A 673 7.05 -18.50 -20.74
N LYS A 674 6.16 -17.50 -20.83
CA LYS A 674 4.96 -17.55 -21.68
C LYS A 674 4.70 -16.24 -22.43
N HIS A 675 4.05 -15.26 -21.82
CA HIS A 675 3.71 -13.99 -22.48
C HIS A 675 4.44 -12.84 -21.79
N VAL A 676 5.12 -11.97 -22.54
CA VAL A 676 5.62 -10.72 -21.96
C VAL A 676 4.44 -9.82 -21.56
N PHE A 677 3.45 -9.67 -22.44
CA PHE A 677 2.27 -8.83 -22.24
C PHE A 677 0.99 -9.65 -22.43
N ARG A 678 0.40 -10.14 -21.33
CA ARG A 678 -0.96 -10.72 -21.30
C ARG A 678 -1.97 -9.60 -21.02
N HIS A 679 -2.15 -8.70 -21.98
CA HIS A 679 -2.98 -7.49 -21.85
C HIS A 679 -4.41 -7.65 -22.37
N ALA A 680 -4.80 -8.88 -22.71
CA ALA A 680 -6.15 -9.34 -22.97
C ALA A 680 -6.28 -10.79 -22.50
N ASP A 681 -7.51 -11.32 -22.43
CA ASP A 681 -7.68 -12.75 -22.22
C ASP A 681 -7.35 -13.51 -23.52
N PRO A 682 -6.42 -14.48 -23.48
CA PRO A 682 -6.03 -15.21 -24.67
C PRO A 682 -7.18 -16.11 -25.17
N ALA A 683 -7.36 -16.17 -26.49
CA ALA A 683 -8.24 -17.15 -27.11
C ALA A 683 -7.75 -18.57 -26.82
N ARG A 684 -8.66 -19.54 -26.83
CA ARG A 684 -8.33 -20.95 -26.53
C ARG A 684 -7.30 -21.53 -27.49
N SER A 685 -7.32 -21.09 -28.74
CA SER A 685 -6.38 -21.47 -29.79
C SER A 685 -6.06 -20.28 -30.69
N ARG A 686 -4.94 -20.38 -31.41
CA ARG A 686 -4.53 -19.34 -32.37
C ARG A 686 -5.56 -19.13 -33.47
N SER A 687 -6.09 -20.20 -34.04
CA SER A 687 -7.12 -20.14 -35.10
C SER A 687 -8.41 -19.48 -34.63
N GLU A 688 -8.86 -19.75 -33.41
CA GLU A 688 -10.00 -19.07 -32.80
C GLU A 688 -9.73 -17.57 -32.60
N GLY A 689 -8.54 -17.20 -32.15
CA GLY A 689 -8.13 -15.80 -31.98
C GLY A 689 -8.12 -15.03 -33.31
N GLU A 690 -7.58 -15.62 -34.38
CA GLU A 690 -7.61 -15.02 -35.72
C GLU A 690 -9.04 -14.90 -36.26
N ALA A 691 -9.86 -15.94 -36.12
CA ALA A 691 -11.25 -15.92 -36.56
C ALA A 691 -12.09 -14.90 -35.78
N ALA A 692 -11.81 -14.70 -34.49
CA ALA A 692 -12.43 -13.66 -33.67
C ALA A 692 -11.96 -12.26 -34.08
N HIS A 693 -10.67 -12.09 -34.38
CA HIS A 693 -10.10 -10.82 -34.82
C HIS A 693 -10.60 -10.38 -36.20
N ALA A 694 -10.91 -11.33 -37.09
CA ALA A 694 -11.52 -11.05 -38.40
C ALA A 694 -12.97 -10.54 -38.31
N ARG A 695 -13.58 -10.53 -37.12
CA ARG A 695 -14.94 -10.05 -36.87
C ARG A 695 -14.90 -8.72 -36.12
N PRO A 696 -15.97 -7.90 -36.20
CA PRO A 696 -16.08 -6.71 -35.37
C PRO A 696 -15.95 -7.05 -33.87
N PRO A 697 -15.18 -6.27 -33.10
CA PRO A 697 -14.95 -6.56 -31.69
C PRO A 697 -16.24 -6.37 -30.88
N LYS A 698 -16.48 -7.27 -29.92
CA LYS A 698 -17.64 -7.20 -29.00
C LYS A 698 -17.47 -6.19 -27.87
N VAL A 699 -16.21 -5.91 -27.52
CA VAL A 699 -15.81 -5.00 -26.44
C VAL A 699 -14.73 -4.08 -26.99
N ARG A 700 -14.77 -2.80 -26.62
CA ARG A 700 -13.74 -1.83 -26.98
C ARG A 700 -12.71 -1.74 -25.85
N TYR A 701 -11.44 -1.88 -26.20
CA TYR A 701 -10.31 -1.49 -25.34
C TYR A 701 -9.76 -0.16 -25.86
N ALA A 702 -9.48 0.79 -24.96
CA ALA A 702 -8.89 2.09 -25.30
C ALA A 702 -7.38 1.97 -25.61
N LEU A 703 -7.03 1.08 -26.54
CA LEU A 703 -5.63 0.77 -26.89
C LEU A 703 -4.88 1.97 -27.45
N GLU A 704 -5.59 2.88 -28.12
CA GLU A 704 -5.05 4.13 -28.68
C GLU A 704 -4.39 5.03 -27.63
N SER A 705 -4.75 4.87 -26.36
CA SER A 705 -4.20 5.63 -25.24
C SER A 705 -3.02 4.93 -24.53
N ASN A 706 -2.64 3.71 -24.96
CA ASN A 706 -1.51 3.02 -24.39
C ASN A 706 -0.19 3.41 -25.09
N ALA A 707 0.94 3.24 -24.41
CA ALA A 707 2.27 3.50 -24.95
C ALA A 707 3.22 2.34 -24.67
N TYR A 708 4.01 1.95 -25.67
CA TYR A 708 5.11 0.99 -25.52
C TYR A 708 6.32 1.58 -26.24
N SER A 709 7.40 1.82 -25.49
CA SER A 709 8.60 2.44 -26.03
C SER A 709 9.86 1.88 -25.39
N HIS A 710 10.93 1.72 -26.17
CA HIS A 710 12.30 1.49 -25.68
C HIS A 710 12.54 0.25 -24.79
N ASN A 711 11.64 -0.73 -24.74
CA ASN A 711 11.85 -1.92 -23.90
C ASN A 711 12.99 -2.80 -24.45
N VAL A 712 13.70 -3.49 -23.56
CA VAL A 712 14.74 -4.47 -23.94
C VAL A 712 14.26 -5.87 -23.59
N PHE A 713 14.27 -6.77 -24.55
CA PHE A 713 13.81 -8.15 -24.39
C PHE A 713 14.96 -9.14 -24.53
N PHE A 714 15.02 -10.14 -23.66
CA PHE A 714 15.96 -11.24 -23.79
C PHE A 714 15.35 -12.52 -23.21
N ASP A 715 15.47 -13.65 -23.93
CA ASP A 715 14.99 -14.96 -23.49
C ASP A 715 13.48 -14.96 -23.14
N CYS A 716 12.66 -14.43 -24.04
CA CYS A 716 11.20 -14.39 -23.92
C CYS A 716 10.54 -15.37 -24.89
N ALA A 717 9.60 -16.18 -24.40
CA ALA A 717 8.92 -17.20 -25.22
C ALA A 717 7.99 -16.60 -26.30
N GLU A 718 7.09 -15.69 -25.91
CA GLU A 718 6.14 -15.02 -26.82
C GLU A 718 5.88 -13.58 -26.34
N MET A 719 5.58 -12.65 -27.26
CA MET A 719 5.25 -11.27 -26.87
C MET A 719 3.91 -11.16 -26.16
N GLY A 720 2.83 -11.74 -26.68
CA GLY A 720 1.62 -11.97 -25.89
C GLY A 720 0.31 -11.71 -26.60
N VAL A 721 -0.62 -11.06 -25.90
CA VAL A 721 -2.00 -10.81 -26.32
C VAL A 721 -2.40 -9.38 -25.92
N LEU A 722 -3.01 -8.65 -26.85
CA LEU A 722 -3.31 -7.21 -26.69
C LEU A 722 -4.78 -6.88 -26.95
N GLU A 723 -5.35 -7.49 -27.99
CA GLU A 723 -6.64 -7.11 -28.54
C GLU A 723 -7.79 -7.91 -27.89
N PRO A 724 -9.01 -7.35 -27.84
CA PRO A 724 -10.18 -8.00 -27.23
C PRO A 724 -10.59 -9.32 -27.90
N SER A 725 -10.07 -9.61 -29.10
CA SER A 725 -10.23 -10.91 -29.75
C SER A 725 -9.47 -12.04 -29.04
N GLY A 726 -8.52 -11.71 -28.16
CA GLY A 726 -7.60 -12.68 -27.56
C GLY A 726 -6.60 -13.26 -28.56
N ARG A 727 -6.40 -12.59 -29.71
CA ARG A 727 -5.44 -13.02 -30.75
C ARG A 727 -4.03 -13.08 -30.19
N TRP A 728 -3.35 -14.18 -30.48
CA TRP A 728 -1.98 -14.45 -30.07
C TRP A 728 -1.00 -13.73 -31.00
N LEU A 729 -0.12 -12.92 -30.42
CA LEU A 729 0.92 -12.13 -31.10
C LEU A 729 2.29 -12.64 -30.62
N PRO A 730 2.77 -13.80 -31.12
CA PRO A 730 3.92 -14.46 -30.53
C PRO A 730 5.24 -13.75 -30.83
N ARG A 731 5.37 -13.13 -32.03
CA ARG A 731 6.59 -12.49 -32.49
C ARG A 731 6.61 -11.01 -32.15
N PHE A 732 7.82 -10.46 -32.04
CA PHE A 732 8.05 -9.03 -31.79
C PHE A 732 7.38 -8.14 -32.83
N GLU A 733 7.54 -8.48 -34.11
CA GLU A 733 7.00 -7.72 -35.23
C GLU A 733 5.46 -7.77 -35.28
N ASP A 734 4.86 -8.91 -34.90
CA ASP A 734 3.40 -9.05 -34.86
C ASP A 734 2.80 -8.16 -33.78
N PHE A 735 3.42 -8.14 -32.59
CA PHE A 735 2.96 -7.31 -31.49
C PHE A 735 3.12 -5.83 -31.81
N GLN A 736 4.30 -5.42 -32.32
CA GLN A 736 4.54 -4.04 -32.77
C GLN A 736 3.56 -3.63 -33.88
N GLY A 737 3.28 -4.49 -34.84
CA GLY A 737 2.28 -4.26 -35.89
C GLY A 737 0.87 -4.04 -35.32
N ALA A 738 0.51 -4.78 -34.26
CA ALA A 738 -0.77 -4.58 -33.57
C ALA A 738 -0.81 -3.22 -32.84
N LEU A 739 0.29 -2.76 -32.25
CA LEU A 739 0.37 -1.42 -31.65
C LEU A 739 0.10 -0.32 -32.69
N HIS A 740 0.73 -0.42 -33.87
CA HIS A 740 0.49 0.50 -34.98
C HIS A 740 -0.96 0.47 -35.45
N SER A 741 -1.52 -0.74 -35.63
CA SER A 741 -2.90 -0.92 -36.11
C SER A 741 -3.94 -0.34 -35.15
N ASN A 742 -3.67 -0.45 -33.85
CA ASN A 742 -4.50 0.11 -32.77
C ASN A 742 -4.17 1.57 -32.44
N ARG A 743 -3.22 2.20 -33.16
CA ARG A 743 -2.87 3.62 -33.02
C ARG A 743 -2.48 4.00 -31.59
N CYS A 744 -1.72 3.13 -30.92
CA CYS A 744 -1.17 3.42 -29.59
C CYS A 744 -0.31 4.69 -29.63
N LEU A 745 -0.22 5.43 -28.51
CA LEU A 745 0.57 6.67 -28.36
C LEU A 745 2.04 6.48 -28.78
N ALA A 746 2.64 5.37 -28.34
CA ALA A 746 3.97 4.95 -28.75
C ALA A 746 3.94 3.49 -29.17
N THR A 747 4.59 3.22 -30.30
CA THR A 747 4.52 1.92 -31.00
C THR A 747 5.89 1.29 -31.19
N ASN A 748 6.99 2.00 -30.89
CA ASN A 748 8.34 1.46 -30.94
C ASN A 748 8.57 0.50 -29.77
N LEU A 749 8.20 -0.77 -29.93
CA LEU A 749 8.19 -1.74 -28.84
C LEU A 749 9.56 -1.85 -28.13
N GLY A 750 10.65 -1.63 -28.86
CA GLY A 750 12.01 -1.59 -28.35
C GLY A 750 12.94 -2.52 -29.14
N VAL A 751 13.76 -3.32 -28.47
CA VAL A 751 14.75 -4.20 -29.13
C VAL A 751 14.86 -5.56 -28.45
N ILE A 752 15.09 -6.60 -29.25
CA ILE A 752 15.50 -7.92 -28.75
C ILE A 752 17.02 -7.93 -28.66
N SER A 753 17.56 -8.16 -27.46
CA SER A 753 19.00 -8.35 -27.27
C SER A 753 19.44 -9.71 -27.82
N PRO A 754 20.54 -9.81 -28.59
CA PRO A 754 21.05 -11.09 -29.07
C PRO A 754 21.87 -11.86 -28.02
N ARG A 755 22.23 -11.20 -26.91
CA ARG A 755 23.05 -11.75 -25.81
C ARG A 755 22.44 -11.33 -24.47
N PRO A 756 22.75 -12.04 -23.36
CA PRO A 756 22.29 -11.63 -22.03
C PRO A 756 22.60 -10.15 -21.75
N PRO A 757 21.58 -9.31 -21.49
CA PRO A 757 21.79 -7.86 -21.35
C PRO A 757 22.32 -7.44 -19.97
N LEU A 758 22.25 -8.32 -18.98
CA LEU A 758 22.64 -8.11 -17.57
C LEU A 758 23.71 -9.12 -17.13
N ARG A 759 24.51 -8.79 -16.11
CA ARG A 759 25.71 -9.56 -15.70
C ARG A 759 25.41 -10.96 -15.15
N ASP A 760 24.67 -11.08 -14.04
CA ASP A 760 24.29 -12.37 -13.43
C ASP A 760 22.99 -12.22 -12.60
N PRO A 761 21.84 -11.97 -13.26
CA PRO A 761 20.58 -11.71 -12.56
C PRO A 761 20.08 -12.93 -11.78
N ALA A 762 20.49 -14.15 -12.14
CA ALA A 762 20.18 -15.36 -11.37
C ALA A 762 20.76 -15.33 -9.95
N ARG A 763 21.88 -14.59 -9.76
CA ARG A 763 22.54 -14.37 -8.47
C ARG A 763 22.37 -12.94 -7.94
N GLY A 764 21.44 -12.18 -8.51
CA GLY A 764 21.13 -10.82 -8.06
C GLY A 764 22.09 -9.74 -8.53
N ASP A 765 22.87 -9.95 -9.60
CA ASP A 765 23.64 -8.87 -10.26
C ASP A 765 22.92 -8.39 -11.51
N PHE A 766 22.09 -7.35 -11.33
CA PHE A 766 21.26 -6.74 -12.37
C PHE A 766 21.96 -5.62 -13.14
N ARG A 767 23.27 -5.43 -12.96
CA ARG A 767 24.01 -4.41 -13.71
C ARG A 767 24.05 -4.77 -15.20
N PRO A 768 24.00 -3.78 -16.11
CA PRO A 768 24.17 -4.02 -17.54
C PRO A 768 25.54 -4.64 -17.86
N VAL A 769 25.59 -5.48 -18.91
CA VAL A 769 26.87 -5.88 -19.52
C VAL A 769 27.36 -4.81 -20.50
N PRO A 770 28.68 -4.60 -20.66
CA PRO A 770 29.20 -3.66 -21.66
C PRO A 770 28.71 -3.97 -23.08
N GLY A 771 28.30 -2.92 -23.81
CA GLY A 771 27.75 -3.03 -25.18
C GLY A 771 26.35 -3.65 -25.25
N SER A 772 25.68 -3.82 -24.11
CA SER A 772 24.26 -4.21 -24.06
C SER A 772 23.37 -3.12 -24.65
N PRO A 773 22.26 -3.47 -25.35
CA PRO A 773 21.25 -2.49 -25.78
C PRO A 773 20.50 -1.82 -24.62
N VAL A 774 20.76 -2.26 -23.38
CA VAL A 774 20.33 -1.57 -22.17
C VAL A 774 21.01 -0.20 -22.02
N ILE A 775 22.29 -0.10 -22.41
CA ILE A 775 23.07 1.12 -22.25
C ILE A 775 22.53 2.21 -23.21
N ASP A 776 22.27 3.41 -22.69
CA ASP A 776 21.56 4.51 -23.35
C ASP A 776 20.14 4.14 -23.85
N GLY A 777 19.61 2.99 -23.41
CA GLY A 777 18.34 2.39 -23.85
C GLY A 777 17.08 2.93 -23.16
N GLY A 778 17.23 3.86 -22.21
CA GLY A 778 16.20 4.40 -21.31
C GLY A 778 15.15 5.31 -21.94
N ALA A 779 14.44 6.09 -21.13
CA ALA A 779 13.59 7.20 -21.55
C ALA A 779 13.46 8.22 -20.40
N LYS A 780 13.32 9.51 -20.69
CA LYS A 780 12.89 10.53 -19.74
C LYS A 780 11.37 10.53 -19.68
N VAL A 781 10.82 10.35 -18.48
CA VAL A 781 9.37 10.28 -18.21
C VAL A 781 9.01 11.32 -17.16
N PHE A 782 7.89 12.02 -17.34
CA PHE A 782 7.43 13.06 -16.44
C PHE A 782 6.45 12.49 -15.43
N VAL A 783 6.69 12.82 -14.16
CA VAL A 783 5.89 12.30 -13.04
C VAL A 783 5.39 13.49 -12.23
N PRO A 784 4.17 14.00 -12.51
CA PRO A 784 3.58 15.11 -11.77
C PRO A 784 3.46 14.81 -10.27
N TRP A 785 3.77 15.79 -9.43
CA TRP A 785 3.59 15.64 -7.98
C TRP A 785 2.12 15.74 -7.60
N ALA A 786 1.67 14.97 -6.61
CA ALA A 786 0.26 14.88 -6.24
C ALA A 786 -0.29 16.24 -5.79
N LEU A 787 -1.47 16.62 -6.29
CA LEU A 787 -2.22 17.79 -5.83
C LEU A 787 -3.64 17.40 -5.41
N SER A 788 -4.27 18.27 -4.64
CA SER A 788 -5.61 18.06 -4.09
C SER A 788 -6.69 18.47 -5.09
N GLY A 789 -7.56 17.53 -5.46
CA GLY A 789 -8.73 17.74 -6.30
C GLY A 789 -8.37 18.11 -7.74
N VAL A 790 -7.45 17.38 -8.38
CA VAL A 790 -7.09 17.60 -9.78
C VAL A 790 -8.28 17.24 -10.68
N VAL A 791 -8.80 18.22 -11.39
CA VAL A 791 -10.02 18.10 -12.21
C VAL A 791 -9.77 18.13 -13.71
N ALA A 792 -8.54 18.45 -14.10
CA ALA A 792 -8.03 18.27 -15.45
C ALA A 792 -6.51 18.21 -15.43
N GLU A 793 -5.92 17.33 -16.23
CA GLU A 793 -4.47 17.23 -16.42
C GLU A 793 -4.17 16.76 -17.84
N TRP A 794 -3.39 17.55 -18.57
CA TRP A 794 -3.05 17.29 -19.97
C TRP A 794 -1.54 17.30 -20.14
N HIS A 795 -1.03 16.22 -20.73
CA HIS A 795 0.32 16.09 -21.27
C HIS A 795 0.14 16.21 -22.79
N PHE A 796 0.74 17.21 -23.42
CA PHE A 796 0.35 17.70 -24.75
C PHE A 796 0.83 16.82 -25.91
N TYR A 797 0.60 15.51 -25.81
CA TYR A 797 0.69 14.55 -26.91
C TYR A 797 -0.71 14.21 -27.46
N PRO A 798 -0.83 13.84 -28.75
CA PRO A 798 -2.11 13.53 -29.38
C PRO A 798 -2.66 12.19 -28.90
N ALA A 799 -3.99 12.04 -28.88
CA ALA A 799 -4.67 10.80 -28.57
C ALA A 799 -4.52 9.80 -29.72
N GLY A 800 -3.49 8.96 -29.64
CA GLY A 800 -3.11 8.06 -30.72
C GLY A 800 -2.71 8.85 -31.97
N ASN A 801 -3.42 8.62 -33.08
CA ASN A 801 -3.15 9.32 -34.35
C ASN A 801 -4.11 10.48 -34.63
N ASP A 802 -4.94 10.91 -33.66
CA ASP A 802 -5.80 12.08 -33.81
C ASP A 802 -5.07 13.33 -33.26
N PRO A 803 -4.49 14.19 -34.13
CA PRO A 803 -3.77 15.38 -33.68
C PRO A 803 -4.70 16.44 -33.06
N THR A 804 -6.01 16.29 -33.18
CA THR A 804 -6.99 17.26 -32.66
C THR A 804 -7.46 16.93 -31.24
N LEU A 805 -7.07 15.79 -30.67
CA LEU A 805 -7.55 15.34 -29.37
C LEU A 805 -6.37 15.18 -28.40
N ILE A 806 -6.40 15.88 -27.27
CA ILE A 806 -5.41 15.76 -26.20
C ILE A 806 -6.09 15.12 -24.98
N LEU A 807 -5.52 14.03 -24.49
CA LEU A 807 -6.11 13.22 -23.42
C LEU A 807 -6.08 13.94 -22.06
N ASP A 808 -7.17 13.81 -21.32
CA ASP A 808 -7.21 14.17 -19.90
C ASP A 808 -6.85 12.95 -19.03
N GLU A 809 -5.89 13.17 -18.14
CA GLU A 809 -5.24 12.21 -17.22
C GLU A 809 -5.40 12.64 -15.75
N HIS A 810 -6.42 13.45 -15.43
CA HIS A 810 -6.65 13.88 -14.05
C HIS A 810 -7.00 12.73 -13.10
N TRP A 811 -6.79 12.98 -11.82
CA TRP A 811 -7.18 12.09 -10.74
C TRP A 811 -7.89 12.88 -9.64
N TYR A 812 -9.12 12.46 -9.31
CA TYR A 812 -9.85 12.91 -8.13
C TYR A 812 -10.89 11.85 -7.76
N MET A 813 -10.71 11.19 -6.61
CA MET A 813 -11.66 10.23 -6.06
C MET A 813 -12.92 10.91 -5.49
N THR A 814 -13.80 11.35 -6.39
CA THR A 814 -15.05 12.05 -6.05
C THR A 814 -16.10 11.17 -5.36
N ASP A 815 -17.18 11.77 -4.87
CA ASP A 815 -18.35 11.09 -4.30
C ASP A 815 -18.94 10.04 -5.26
N TYR A 816 -18.83 10.27 -6.56
CA TYR A 816 -19.32 9.36 -7.60
C TYR A 816 -18.30 8.27 -8.02
N HIS A 817 -17.06 8.28 -7.53
CA HIS A 817 -16.12 7.14 -7.65
C HIS A 817 -16.43 6.07 -6.58
N VAL A 818 -17.46 5.26 -6.81
CA VAL A 818 -17.98 4.28 -5.84
C VAL A 818 -17.51 2.86 -6.17
N SER A 819 -18.02 2.24 -7.24
CA SER A 819 -17.60 0.90 -7.68
C SER A 819 -16.36 0.92 -8.57
N ARG A 820 -15.31 0.21 -8.15
CA ARG A 820 -14.00 0.15 -8.85
C ARG A 820 -14.12 -0.29 -10.31
N ASP A 821 -15.02 -1.23 -10.60
CA ASP A 821 -15.29 -1.78 -11.94
C ASP A 821 -15.67 -0.69 -12.96
N MET A 822 -16.15 0.45 -12.47
CA MET A 822 -16.71 1.54 -13.28
C MET A 822 -15.90 2.83 -13.22
N TYR A 823 -14.74 2.87 -12.54
CA TYR A 823 -13.94 4.09 -12.40
C TYR A 823 -13.52 4.69 -13.74
N HIS A 824 -13.21 3.86 -14.73
CA HIS A 824 -12.81 4.31 -16.06
C HIS A 824 -13.94 4.98 -16.89
N LEU A 825 -15.18 4.90 -16.43
CA LEU A 825 -16.34 5.54 -17.08
C LEU A 825 -16.63 6.92 -16.51
N ARG A 826 -15.84 7.37 -15.52
CA ARG A 826 -16.03 8.65 -14.87
C ARG A 826 -15.66 9.78 -15.83
N PRO A 827 -16.36 10.93 -15.77
CA PRO A 827 -16.13 12.02 -16.71
C PRO A 827 -14.65 12.42 -16.78
N THR A 828 -14.17 12.62 -18.00
CA THR A 828 -12.87 13.24 -18.31
C THR A 828 -13.12 14.36 -19.31
N TYR A 829 -12.18 15.29 -19.42
CA TYR A 829 -12.33 16.55 -20.13
C TYR A 829 -11.17 16.73 -21.12
N PRO A 830 -11.06 15.85 -22.15
CA PRO A 830 -10.01 15.99 -23.16
C PRO A 830 -10.15 17.32 -23.91
N LEU A 831 -9.02 17.91 -24.28
CA LEU A 831 -8.99 19.15 -25.06
C LEU A 831 -9.12 18.82 -26.56
N HIS A 832 -9.93 19.63 -27.26
CA HIS A 832 -10.02 19.60 -28.71
C HIS A 832 -9.18 20.74 -29.30
N ALA A 833 -8.09 20.40 -29.99
CA ALA A 833 -7.22 21.34 -30.68
C ALA A 833 -7.79 21.75 -32.05
N VAL A 834 -7.74 23.05 -32.34
CA VAL A 834 -8.25 23.68 -33.56
C VAL A 834 -7.07 24.17 -34.39
N GLY A 835 -7.07 23.87 -35.68
CA GLY A 835 -6.01 24.28 -36.60
C GLY A 835 -4.68 23.55 -36.40
N VAL A 836 -4.66 22.47 -35.62
CA VAL A 836 -3.47 21.69 -35.25
C VAL A 836 -3.34 20.44 -36.12
N GLU A 837 -2.12 20.14 -36.56
CA GLU A 837 -1.75 18.94 -37.30
C GLU A 837 -0.66 18.15 -36.55
N ALA A 838 -0.39 16.91 -36.98
CA ALA A 838 0.61 16.05 -36.34
C ALA A 838 2.01 16.68 -36.26
N ALA A 839 2.38 17.53 -37.24
CA ALA A 839 3.68 18.21 -37.29
C ALA A 839 3.82 19.37 -36.29
N ASP A 840 2.73 19.77 -35.63
CA ASP A 840 2.76 20.80 -34.58
C ASP A 840 3.11 20.23 -33.20
N TYR A 841 3.04 18.90 -33.06
CA TYR A 841 3.56 18.19 -31.89
C TYR A 841 5.09 18.06 -32.01
N VAL A 842 5.79 18.63 -31.04
CA VAL A 842 7.25 18.75 -31.01
C VAL A 842 7.81 18.05 -29.78
N GLN A 843 9.13 17.84 -29.79
CA GLN A 843 9.86 17.35 -28.63
C GLN A 843 9.78 18.38 -27.48
N GLY A 844 9.17 17.98 -26.37
CA GLY A 844 9.15 18.74 -25.13
C GLY A 844 10.41 18.53 -24.29
N GLU A 845 10.50 19.23 -23.15
CA GLU A 845 11.59 19.04 -22.19
C GLU A 845 11.25 18.00 -21.13
N LEU A 846 9.96 17.77 -20.84
CA LEU A 846 9.56 16.93 -19.71
C LEU A 846 9.77 15.44 -19.98
N GLU A 847 9.62 15.00 -21.23
CA GLU A 847 9.68 13.59 -21.64
C GLU A 847 10.33 13.41 -23.02
N ASP A 848 11.00 12.27 -23.29
CA ASP A 848 11.68 11.99 -24.57
C ASP A 848 11.21 10.71 -25.31
N TRP A 849 10.18 10.04 -24.78
CA TRP A 849 9.62 8.82 -25.39
C TRP A 849 8.54 9.11 -26.45
N ILE A 850 8.06 10.36 -26.51
CA ILE A 850 7.06 10.89 -27.45
C ILE A 850 7.31 12.38 -27.66
N HIS A 851 6.79 12.95 -28.77
CA HIS A 851 6.66 14.39 -28.93
C HIS A 851 5.59 14.92 -27.96
N GLY A 852 6.00 15.19 -26.72
CA GLY A 852 5.10 15.49 -25.60
C GLY A 852 4.56 16.92 -25.52
N ALA A 853 4.94 17.80 -26.45
CA ALA A 853 4.55 19.21 -26.40
C ALA A 853 3.87 19.69 -27.69
N LEU A 854 2.97 20.67 -27.56
CA LEU A 854 2.22 21.25 -28.69
C LEU A 854 2.63 22.70 -28.94
N ARG A 855 3.02 22.99 -30.18
CA ARG A 855 3.29 24.36 -30.65
C ARG A 855 1.99 25.02 -31.13
N PHE A 856 1.72 26.22 -30.64
CA PHE A 856 0.64 27.10 -31.06
C PHE A 856 1.18 28.22 -31.96
N ASP A 857 0.58 28.36 -33.14
CA ASP A 857 0.89 29.36 -34.15
C ASP A 857 -0.31 30.31 -34.34
N PRO A 858 -0.18 31.61 -33.98
CA PRO A 858 -1.26 32.58 -34.11
C PRO A 858 -1.66 32.82 -35.57
N THR A 859 -0.77 32.61 -36.54
CA THR A 859 -1.06 32.81 -37.97
C THR A 859 -2.02 31.75 -38.52
N ARG A 860 -2.10 30.60 -37.83
CA ARG A 860 -3.02 29.49 -38.13
C ARG A 860 -4.25 29.49 -37.23
N HIS A 861 -4.41 30.52 -36.38
CA HIS A 861 -5.51 30.64 -35.41
C HIS A 861 -5.62 29.40 -34.50
N GLN A 862 -4.48 28.85 -34.05
CA GLN A 862 -4.44 27.64 -33.25
C GLN A 862 -4.84 27.90 -31.79
N TYR A 863 -5.64 26.99 -31.22
CA TYR A 863 -6.00 26.94 -29.80
C TYR A 863 -6.57 25.55 -29.47
N ALA A 864 -6.73 25.23 -28.19
CA ALA A 864 -7.44 24.05 -27.74
C ALA A 864 -8.61 24.43 -26.82
N VAL A 865 -9.67 23.61 -26.81
CA VAL A 865 -10.93 23.96 -26.13
C VAL A 865 -11.62 22.75 -25.50
N VAL A 866 -12.24 22.97 -24.33
CA VAL A 866 -13.35 22.15 -23.81
C VAL A 866 -14.58 23.04 -23.69
N SER A 867 -15.67 22.68 -24.35
CA SER A 867 -16.87 23.52 -24.31
C SER A 867 -17.58 23.45 -22.96
N ASN A 868 -18.26 24.54 -22.57
CA ASN A 868 -19.04 24.57 -21.35
C ASN A 868 -20.12 23.46 -21.33
N ALA A 869 -20.71 23.16 -22.49
CA ALA A 869 -21.69 22.10 -22.63
C ALA A 869 -21.12 20.71 -22.28
N GLN A 870 -19.84 20.44 -22.58
CA GLN A 870 -19.19 19.19 -22.17
C GLN A 870 -18.85 19.18 -20.69
N LEU A 871 -18.33 20.30 -20.16
CA LEU A 871 -18.05 20.43 -18.72
C LEU A 871 -19.31 20.20 -17.88
N MET A 872 -20.44 20.75 -18.32
CA MET A 872 -21.71 20.70 -17.58
C MET A 872 -22.61 19.50 -17.93
N LYS A 873 -22.11 18.53 -18.72
CA LYS A 873 -22.89 17.36 -19.12
C LYS A 873 -23.20 16.47 -17.90
N PRO A 874 -24.48 16.22 -17.56
CA PRO A 874 -24.84 15.32 -16.47
C PRO A 874 -24.27 13.91 -16.65
N PHE A 875 -23.85 13.29 -15.56
CA PHE A 875 -23.31 11.93 -15.53
C PHE A 875 -24.21 11.01 -14.70
N THR A 876 -24.72 9.94 -15.31
CA THR A 876 -25.59 8.97 -14.64
C THR A 876 -24.92 7.60 -14.54
N PHE A 877 -25.01 6.96 -13.37
CA PHE A 877 -24.51 5.61 -13.11
C PHE A 877 -25.42 4.87 -12.13
N VAL A 878 -25.25 3.56 -11.96
CA VAL A 878 -26.08 2.73 -11.08
C VAL A 878 -25.20 2.11 -9.99
N ASP A 879 -25.56 2.32 -8.72
CA ASP A 879 -24.80 1.80 -7.57
C ASP A 879 -25.66 1.72 -6.28
N PHE A 880 -25.11 1.13 -5.21
CA PHE A 880 -25.75 1.00 -3.90
C PHE A 880 -25.51 2.25 -3.05
N LYS A 881 -26.56 2.92 -2.57
CA LYS A 881 -26.42 4.10 -1.69
C LYS A 881 -26.25 3.77 -0.20
N ARG A 882 -26.49 2.52 0.19
CA ARG A 882 -26.36 2.02 1.56
C ARG A 882 -25.40 0.84 1.62
N SER A 883 -25.03 0.44 2.83
CA SER A 883 -24.11 -0.66 3.02
C SER A 883 -24.68 -1.96 2.47
N ARG A 884 -23.85 -2.80 1.85
CA ARG A 884 -24.24 -4.14 1.36
C ARG A 884 -24.82 -5.03 2.47
N HIS A 885 -24.43 -4.79 3.74
CA HIS A 885 -24.96 -5.49 4.92
C HIS A 885 -26.43 -5.17 5.24
N GLU A 886 -26.99 -4.17 4.57
CA GLU A 886 -28.39 -3.74 4.73
C GLU A 886 -29.28 -4.26 3.59
N ASN A 887 -28.75 -5.14 2.72
CA ASN A 887 -29.41 -5.64 1.51
C ASN A 887 -30.04 -4.56 0.60
N PRO A 888 -29.33 -3.45 0.31
CA PRO A 888 -29.84 -2.43 -0.59
C PRO A 888 -29.97 -2.96 -2.01
N ARG A 889 -30.79 -2.28 -2.82
CA ARG A 889 -30.83 -2.47 -4.27
C ARG A 889 -29.99 -1.38 -4.95
N PRO A 890 -29.33 -1.70 -6.07
CA PRO A 890 -28.67 -0.67 -6.86
C PRO A 890 -29.72 0.24 -7.50
N GLU A 891 -29.45 1.54 -7.53
CA GLU A 891 -30.36 2.56 -8.08
C GLU A 891 -29.59 3.55 -8.96
N PRO A 892 -30.24 4.22 -9.92
CA PRO A 892 -29.58 5.23 -10.75
C PRO A 892 -29.30 6.51 -9.96
N HIS A 893 -28.11 7.07 -10.15
CA HIS A 893 -27.63 8.33 -9.58
C HIS A 893 -27.19 9.24 -10.71
N THR A 894 -27.61 10.51 -10.68
CA THR A 894 -27.18 11.53 -11.63
C THR A 894 -26.40 12.62 -10.90
N VAL A 895 -25.22 12.96 -11.41
CA VAL A 895 -24.38 14.05 -10.95
C VAL A 895 -24.45 15.17 -11.97
N GLU A 896 -24.74 16.39 -11.52
CA GLU A 896 -24.89 17.58 -12.37
C GLU A 896 -24.53 18.86 -11.60
N GLY A 897 -24.39 19.98 -12.31
CA GLY A 897 -24.05 21.27 -11.70
C GLY A 897 -22.73 21.24 -10.93
N GLU A 898 -22.70 21.89 -9.75
CA GLU A 898 -21.51 22.01 -8.88
C GLU A 898 -21.02 20.67 -8.28
N ALA A 899 -21.86 19.62 -8.36
CA ALA A 899 -21.48 18.28 -7.95
C ALA A 899 -20.54 17.60 -8.97
N LEU A 900 -20.58 18.01 -10.25
CA LEU A 900 -19.59 17.61 -11.25
C LEU A 900 -18.28 18.35 -10.96
N LYS A 901 -17.28 17.62 -10.44
CA LYS A 901 -15.97 18.21 -10.15
C LYS A 901 -15.17 18.29 -11.44
N ASN A 902 -15.03 19.51 -11.98
CA ASN A 902 -14.41 19.79 -13.27
C ASN A 902 -13.80 21.22 -13.30
N PRO A 903 -13.17 21.67 -14.41
CA PRO A 903 -12.62 23.02 -14.54
C PRO A 903 -13.61 24.22 -14.44
N GLN A 904 -14.92 24.01 -14.34
CA GLN A 904 -15.90 25.02 -13.93
C GLN A 904 -15.73 25.29 -12.44
N ILE A 905 -14.89 26.26 -12.09
CA ILE A 905 -14.68 26.64 -10.69
C ILE A 905 -15.92 27.36 -10.17
N HIS A 906 -16.51 26.82 -9.10
CA HIS A 906 -17.58 27.50 -8.37
C HIS A 906 -16.95 28.35 -7.26
N ARG A 907 -16.88 27.79 -6.04
CA ARG A 907 -16.44 28.50 -4.82
C ARG A 907 -15.17 27.95 -4.19
N SER A 908 -14.61 26.87 -4.75
CA SER A 908 -13.43 26.21 -4.20
C SER A 908 -12.19 27.10 -4.31
N ASN A 909 -11.18 26.78 -3.50
CA ASN A 909 -9.80 27.09 -3.88
C ASN A 909 -9.53 26.53 -5.28
N PHE A 910 -8.53 27.07 -5.97
CA PHE A 910 -8.02 26.41 -7.15
C PHE A 910 -6.60 26.82 -7.47
N LEU A 911 -5.95 25.98 -8.25
CA LEU A 911 -4.60 26.18 -8.73
C LEU A 911 -4.52 25.75 -10.19
N ILE A 912 -3.76 26.51 -10.98
CA ILE A 912 -3.39 26.19 -12.36
C ILE A 912 -1.88 26.00 -12.38
N GLU A 913 -1.43 24.88 -12.94
CA GLU A 913 -0.02 24.63 -13.18
C GLU A 913 0.21 24.45 -14.68
N ILE A 914 1.25 25.11 -15.20
CA ILE A 914 1.61 25.06 -16.62
C ILE A 914 3.13 25.02 -16.80
N TYR A 915 3.58 24.25 -17.80
CA TYR A 915 4.95 24.28 -18.29
C TYR A 915 4.94 24.67 -19.77
N PHE A 916 5.50 25.85 -20.09
CA PHE A 916 5.40 26.44 -21.42
C PHE A 916 6.67 27.19 -21.81
N GLN A 917 6.83 27.41 -23.12
CA GLN A 917 7.85 28.26 -23.73
C GLN A 917 7.16 29.24 -24.68
N ALA A 918 7.19 30.53 -24.37
CA ALA A 918 6.70 31.55 -25.29
C ALA A 918 7.76 31.90 -26.34
N ARG A 919 7.35 32.25 -27.57
CA ARG A 919 8.28 32.82 -28.55
C ARG A 919 8.93 34.08 -27.97
N ALA A 920 10.24 34.22 -28.19
CA ALA A 920 10.99 35.38 -27.74
C ALA A 920 10.32 36.70 -28.22
N GLY A 921 9.98 37.56 -27.27
CA GLY A 921 9.32 38.84 -27.51
C GLY A 921 7.81 38.78 -27.78
N HIS A 922 7.17 37.61 -27.72
CA HIS A 922 5.71 37.51 -27.85
C HIS A 922 4.98 38.21 -26.69
N THR A 923 3.93 38.96 -27.00
CA THR A 923 3.13 39.73 -26.02
C THR A 923 1.65 39.53 -26.28
N GLY A 924 0.84 39.54 -25.22
CA GLY A 924 -0.57 39.18 -25.30
C GLY A 924 -0.76 37.66 -25.49
N GLY A 925 -2.00 37.19 -25.38
CA GLY A 925 -2.36 35.80 -25.64
C GLY A 925 -2.81 35.03 -24.40
N VAL A 926 -3.58 33.97 -24.63
CA VAL A 926 -4.14 33.11 -23.59
C VAL A 926 -3.28 31.86 -23.43
N LEU A 927 -2.80 31.60 -22.21
CA LEU A 927 -2.24 30.30 -21.84
C LEU A 927 -3.39 29.35 -21.48
N VAL A 928 -4.26 29.76 -20.55
CA VAL A 928 -5.53 29.09 -20.25
C VAL A 928 -6.57 30.09 -19.73
N GLU A 929 -7.82 29.99 -20.17
CA GLU A 929 -8.89 30.88 -19.72
C GLU A 929 -10.27 30.23 -19.77
N LYS A 930 -11.07 30.46 -18.72
CA LYS A 930 -12.52 30.21 -18.73
C LYS A 930 -13.22 31.43 -18.13
N LEU A 931 -13.50 32.41 -18.98
CA LEU A 931 -13.95 33.73 -18.55
C LEU A 931 -15.12 34.22 -19.41
N ARG A 932 -16.29 34.43 -18.78
CA ARG A 932 -17.46 35.08 -19.39
C ARG A 932 -18.25 35.83 -18.32
N GLY A 933 -17.90 37.09 -18.10
CA GLY A 933 -18.45 37.90 -16.99
C GLY A 933 -17.84 37.53 -15.64
N SER A 934 -17.90 36.27 -15.23
CA SER A 934 -17.12 35.68 -14.13
C SER A 934 -16.16 34.61 -14.68
N GLY A 935 -15.15 34.21 -13.89
CA GLY A 935 -14.21 33.14 -14.26
C GLY A 935 -12.77 33.42 -13.85
N TYR A 936 -11.84 32.83 -14.60
CA TYR A 936 -10.41 32.94 -14.38
C TYR A 936 -9.63 32.88 -15.70
N GLY A 937 -8.40 33.39 -15.69
CA GLY A 937 -7.49 33.32 -16.82
C GLY A 937 -6.03 33.49 -16.41
N LEU A 938 -5.15 32.76 -17.09
CA LEU A 938 -3.71 32.90 -17.08
C LEU A 938 -3.26 33.32 -18.49
N THR A 939 -2.68 34.49 -18.61
CA THR A 939 -2.37 35.14 -19.91
C THR A 939 -0.98 35.74 -19.92
N LEU A 940 -0.43 35.99 -21.10
CA LEU A 940 0.68 36.95 -21.26
C LEU A 940 0.08 38.34 -21.45
N ASP A 941 0.57 39.34 -20.73
CA ASP A 941 0.17 40.74 -20.91
C ASP A 941 0.93 41.43 -22.05
N ALA A 942 0.66 42.73 -22.25
CA ALA A 942 1.26 43.52 -23.33
C ALA A 942 2.78 43.72 -23.15
N GLU A 943 3.30 43.47 -21.94
CA GLU A 943 4.70 43.56 -21.60
C GLU A 943 5.40 42.18 -21.56
N GLY A 944 4.65 41.09 -21.78
CA GLY A 944 5.17 39.72 -21.76
C GLY A 944 5.21 39.08 -20.38
N HIS A 945 4.62 39.70 -19.36
CA HIS A 945 4.48 39.11 -18.03
C HIS A 945 3.33 38.11 -18.02
N VAL A 946 3.51 37.00 -17.30
CA VAL A 946 2.37 36.13 -16.97
C VAL A 946 1.49 36.84 -15.94
N ALA A 947 0.20 36.98 -16.26
CA ALA A 947 -0.82 37.57 -15.42
C ALA A 947 -1.92 36.54 -15.12
N PHE A 948 -2.24 36.37 -13.84
CA PHE A 948 -3.33 35.55 -13.35
C PHE A 948 -4.48 36.45 -12.89
N ARG A 949 -5.63 36.31 -13.55
CA ARG A 949 -6.86 37.07 -13.29
C ARG A 949 -7.94 36.14 -12.76
N VAL A 950 -8.62 36.59 -11.70
CA VAL A 950 -9.80 35.95 -11.15
C VAL A 950 -10.92 36.98 -11.04
N GLN A 951 -12.08 36.68 -11.63
CA GLN A 951 -13.20 37.59 -11.73
C GLN A 951 -14.46 36.96 -11.16
N GLY A 952 -14.87 37.42 -9.99
CA GLY A 952 -16.17 37.12 -9.41
C GLY A 952 -17.22 38.18 -9.78
N PRO A 953 -18.47 37.99 -9.36
CA PRO A 953 -19.55 38.94 -9.64
C PRO A 953 -19.35 40.33 -9.00
N ARG A 954 -18.62 40.40 -7.88
CA ARG A 954 -18.43 41.66 -7.13
C ARG A 954 -16.99 42.17 -7.21
N GLN A 955 -16.01 41.26 -7.32
CA GLN A 955 -14.60 41.61 -7.31
C GLN A 955 -13.87 41.01 -8.51
N THR A 956 -13.04 41.83 -9.15
CA THR A 956 -11.99 41.37 -10.05
C THR A 956 -10.65 41.57 -9.37
N ALA A 957 -9.80 40.54 -9.40
CA ALA A 957 -8.43 40.61 -8.91
C ALA A 957 -7.48 40.07 -9.97
N ALA A 958 -6.27 40.59 -10.00
CA ALA A 958 -5.20 40.07 -10.82
C ALA A 958 -3.86 40.21 -10.10
N VAL A 959 -2.95 39.29 -10.39
CA VAL A 959 -1.55 39.33 -9.99
C VAL A 959 -0.70 39.01 -11.22
N ARG A 960 0.45 39.65 -11.37
CA ARG A 960 1.37 39.37 -12.49
C ARG A 960 2.78 39.13 -11.99
N THR A 961 3.56 38.41 -12.77
CA THR A 961 4.99 38.20 -12.54
C THR A 961 5.74 39.54 -12.55
N PRO A 962 6.86 39.68 -11.81
CA PRO A 962 7.65 40.91 -11.80
C PRO A 962 8.52 41.08 -13.05
N ALA A 963 8.90 39.98 -13.70
CA ALA A 963 9.70 39.94 -14.92
C ALA A 963 8.92 39.24 -16.05
N PRO A 964 9.12 39.64 -17.31
CA PRO A 964 8.47 38.99 -18.44
C PRO A 964 9.01 37.57 -18.63
N LEU A 965 8.15 36.64 -19.08
CA LEU A 965 8.47 35.23 -19.32
C LEU A 965 8.38 34.86 -20.81
N ASN A 966 8.56 35.85 -21.68
CA ASN A 966 8.56 35.74 -23.13
C ASN A 966 9.99 35.76 -23.70
N ASP A 967 10.92 35.09 -23.03
CA ASP A 967 12.36 35.12 -23.35
C ASP A 967 12.82 33.96 -24.25
N GLY A 968 11.89 33.13 -24.74
CA GLY A 968 12.20 31.95 -25.54
C GLY A 968 12.65 30.74 -24.72
N ARG A 969 12.52 30.76 -23.39
CA ARG A 969 12.87 29.64 -22.50
C ARG A 969 11.63 28.97 -21.94
N TRP A 970 11.82 27.74 -21.47
CA TRP A 970 10.79 27.00 -20.75
C TRP A 970 10.66 27.51 -19.32
N HIS A 971 9.42 27.72 -18.88
CA HIS A 971 9.09 28.15 -17.53
C HIS A 971 8.00 27.25 -16.93
N HIS A 972 8.21 26.90 -15.66
CA HIS A 972 7.20 26.31 -14.80
C HIS A 972 6.46 27.42 -14.06
N VAL A 973 5.14 27.46 -14.20
CA VAL A 973 4.32 28.47 -13.52
C VAL A 973 3.17 27.81 -12.78
N ILE A 974 2.98 28.21 -11.53
CA ILE A 974 1.79 27.92 -10.75
C ILE A 974 1.07 29.22 -10.41
N ALA A 975 -0.23 29.26 -10.73
CA ALA A 975 -1.14 30.32 -10.34
C ALA A 975 -2.15 29.75 -9.34
N GLU A 976 -2.07 30.22 -8.10
CA GLU A 976 -2.87 29.71 -6.97
C GLU A 976 -3.86 30.78 -6.49
N ALA A 977 -5.11 30.39 -6.31
CA ALA A 977 -6.14 31.17 -5.64
C ALA A 977 -6.56 30.48 -4.33
N ASP A 978 -5.95 30.89 -3.22
CA ASP A 978 -6.40 30.55 -1.88
C ASP A 978 -7.60 31.45 -1.54
N ARG A 979 -8.79 30.98 -1.91
CA ARG A 979 -10.06 31.67 -1.68
C ARG A 979 -10.34 31.80 -0.20
N SER A 980 -9.97 30.80 0.60
CA SER A 980 -10.14 30.83 2.06
C SER A 980 -9.38 31.98 2.72
N LYS A 981 -8.23 32.36 2.17
CA LYS A 981 -7.42 33.51 2.61
C LYS A 981 -7.55 34.75 1.73
N ALA A 982 -8.47 34.74 0.75
CA ALA A 982 -8.65 35.82 -0.23
C ALA A 982 -7.33 36.27 -0.88
N ARG A 983 -6.51 35.30 -1.32
CA ARG A 983 -5.15 35.55 -1.82
C ARG A 983 -4.91 34.87 -3.16
N LEU A 984 -4.31 35.60 -4.09
CA LEU A 984 -3.72 35.08 -5.31
C LEU A 984 -2.20 35.04 -5.16
N THR A 985 -1.56 33.97 -5.61
CA THR A 985 -0.09 33.83 -5.62
C THR A 985 0.37 33.27 -6.96
N LEU A 986 1.46 33.84 -7.49
CA LEU A 986 2.19 33.30 -8.63
C LEU A 986 3.52 32.73 -8.17
N TYR A 987 3.82 31.53 -8.65
CA TYR A 987 5.10 30.87 -8.51
C TYR A 987 5.71 30.65 -9.89
N VAL A 988 7.01 30.88 -10.02
CA VAL A 988 7.78 30.66 -11.25
C VAL A 988 9.03 29.87 -10.89
N ASP A 989 9.28 28.78 -11.62
CA ASP A 989 10.48 27.94 -11.51
C ASP A 989 10.82 27.58 -10.06
N GLY A 990 9.81 27.11 -9.32
CA GLY A 990 9.95 26.65 -7.95
C GLY A 990 9.95 27.74 -6.87
N ARG A 991 9.63 29.00 -7.21
CA ARG A 991 9.68 30.13 -6.26
C ARG A 991 8.44 31.00 -6.31
N ALA A 992 7.96 31.46 -5.15
CA ALA A 992 6.92 32.50 -5.09
C ALA A 992 7.47 33.85 -5.57
N VAL A 993 6.84 34.45 -6.58
CA VAL A 993 7.33 35.70 -7.20
C VAL A 993 6.37 36.88 -7.06
N ALA A 994 5.07 36.63 -6.88
CA ALA A 994 4.09 37.69 -6.71
C ALA A 994 2.86 37.21 -5.92
N ALA A 995 2.20 38.12 -5.22
CA ALA A 995 0.94 37.86 -4.55
C ALA A 995 0.05 39.11 -4.55
N ALA A 996 -1.27 38.91 -4.53
CA ALA A 996 -2.26 39.98 -4.43
C ALA A 996 -3.49 39.52 -3.66
N THR A 997 -4.33 40.47 -3.23
CA THR A 997 -5.65 40.16 -2.69
C THR A 997 -6.56 39.64 -3.79
N GLY A 998 -7.16 38.47 -3.57
CA GLY A 998 -8.13 37.82 -4.45
C GLY A 998 -9.56 37.84 -3.90
N PRO A 999 -10.53 37.34 -4.65
CA PRO A 999 -11.89 37.12 -4.15
C PRO A 999 -11.94 36.04 -3.05
N GLY A 1000 -12.85 36.21 -2.08
CA GLY A 1000 -13.10 35.25 -0.99
C GLY A 1000 -13.98 34.05 -1.41
N PRO A 1001 -14.27 33.08 -0.53
CA PRO A 1001 -14.92 31.82 -0.91
C PRO A 1001 -16.42 31.95 -1.25
N ASP A 1002 -17.07 33.07 -0.91
CA ASP A 1002 -18.52 33.25 -1.12
C ASP A 1002 -18.92 33.49 -2.60
N GLU A 1003 -17.95 33.86 -3.45
CA GLU A 1003 -18.22 34.21 -4.86
C GLU A 1003 -18.04 33.02 -5.80
N SER A 1004 -19.09 32.67 -6.54
CA SER A 1004 -18.97 31.66 -7.60
C SER A 1004 -18.24 32.23 -8.82
N LEU A 1005 -17.27 31.50 -9.36
CA LEU A 1005 -16.63 31.81 -10.65
C LEU A 1005 -17.30 31.13 -11.85
N ALA A 1006 -18.32 30.30 -11.61
CA ALA A 1006 -19.01 29.55 -12.63
C ALA A 1006 -19.58 30.51 -13.70
N ASN A 1007 -19.44 30.12 -14.97
CA ASN A 1007 -19.85 30.92 -16.11
C ASN A 1007 -20.19 30.05 -17.34
N GLU A 1008 -20.82 30.67 -18.33
CA GLU A 1008 -21.26 30.02 -19.59
C GLU A 1008 -20.22 30.14 -20.72
N GLY A 1009 -18.95 30.41 -20.41
CA GLY A 1009 -17.86 30.44 -21.37
C GLY A 1009 -17.19 29.06 -21.51
N ASP A 1010 -16.58 28.79 -22.65
CA ASP A 1010 -15.77 27.58 -22.81
C ASP A 1010 -14.42 27.73 -22.07
N LEU A 1011 -13.74 26.61 -21.82
CA LEU A 1011 -12.35 26.61 -21.37
C LEU A 1011 -11.46 26.59 -22.61
N TYR A 1012 -10.62 27.62 -22.76
CA TYR A 1012 -9.67 27.74 -23.86
C TYR A 1012 -8.23 27.63 -23.36
N VAL A 1013 -7.36 27.06 -24.19
CA VAL A 1013 -5.92 26.87 -23.96
C VAL A 1013 -5.15 27.29 -25.21
N GLY A 1014 -4.08 28.05 -25.08
CA GLY A 1014 -3.24 28.50 -26.21
C GLY A 1014 -3.89 29.53 -27.15
N GLY A 1015 -5.10 30.03 -26.85
CA GLY A 1015 -5.74 31.09 -27.63
C GLY A 1015 -7.26 31.13 -27.45
N THR A 1016 -7.95 32.08 -28.09
CA THR A 1016 -9.42 32.09 -28.15
C THR A 1016 -9.89 32.35 -29.58
N PRO A 1017 -11.12 31.92 -29.97
CA PRO A 1017 -11.64 32.18 -31.30
C PRO A 1017 -11.81 33.68 -31.66
N GLN A 1018 -11.65 34.58 -30.68
CA GLN A 1018 -11.72 36.04 -30.86
C GLN A 1018 -10.35 36.70 -31.08
N GLY A 1019 -9.26 35.94 -31.26
CA GLY A 1019 -7.97 36.49 -31.71
C GLY A 1019 -6.89 36.69 -30.65
N ARG A 1020 -7.07 36.18 -29.42
CA ARG A 1020 -6.04 36.25 -28.35
C ARG A 1020 -5.12 35.03 -28.33
N PHE A 1021 -4.51 34.72 -29.48
CA PHE A 1021 -3.68 33.53 -29.68
C PHE A 1021 -2.32 33.63 -28.96
N PHE A 1022 -1.85 32.50 -28.44
CA PHE A 1022 -0.50 32.33 -27.92
C PHE A 1022 0.44 31.89 -29.04
N ASP A 1023 1.66 32.45 -29.06
CA ASP A 1023 2.75 32.02 -29.95
C ASP A 1023 3.86 31.38 -29.11
N GLY A 1024 3.92 30.05 -29.13
CA GLY A 1024 4.84 29.27 -28.31
C GLY A 1024 4.43 27.82 -28.18
N THR A 1025 5.00 27.13 -27.20
CA THR A 1025 4.82 25.69 -26.97
C THR A 1025 4.33 25.43 -25.55
N ILE A 1026 3.39 24.50 -25.37
CA ILE A 1026 2.96 24.02 -24.05
C ILE A 1026 3.23 22.50 -23.96
N ASP A 1027 3.86 22.06 -22.86
CA ASP A 1027 4.20 20.65 -22.59
C ASP A 1027 3.20 20.03 -21.61
N PHE A 1028 2.84 20.80 -20.57
CA PHE A 1028 1.98 20.33 -19.48
C PHE A 1028 1.04 21.42 -18.97
N LEU A 1029 -0.20 21.04 -18.65
CA LEU A 1029 -1.21 21.89 -18.00
C LEU A 1029 -2.08 21.06 -17.07
N ARG A 1030 -2.33 21.53 -15.84
CA ARG A 1030 -3.37 20.97 -14.98
C ARG A 1030 -4.11 22.02 -14.17
N ILE A 1031 -5.33 21.67 -13.77
CA ILE A 1031 -6.20 22.47 -12.91
C ILE A 1031 -6.62 21.63 -11.71
N ALA A 1032 -6.45 22.17 -10.52
CA ALA A 1032 -6.83 21.54 -9.26
C ALA A 1032 -7.79 22.44 -8.46
N LEU A 1033 -8.71 21.84 -7.69
CA LEU A 1033 -9.66 22.53 -6.81
C LEU A 1033 -9.11 22.80 -5.40
N GLY A 1034 -7.80 22.63 -5.21
CA GLY A 1034 -7.09 22.89 -3.96
C GLY A 1034 -5.89 23.83 -4.15
N THR A 1035 -5.23 24.11 -3.05
CA THR A 1035 -3.95 24.82 -2.96
C THR A 1035 -2.78 23.84 -2.78
N LEU A 1036 -1.54 24.33 -2.83
CA LEU A 1036 -0.35 23.55 -2.43
C LEU A 1036 -0.48 23.07 -0.96
N ALA A 1037 -1.02 23.91 -0.09
CA ALA A 1037 -1.28 23.53 1.31
C ALA A 1037 -2.36 22.44 1.44
N ASP A 1038 -3.42 22.48 0.61
CA ASP A 1038 -4.44 21.43 0.58
C ASP A 1038 -3.90 20.07 0.08
N ALA A 1039 -2.68 20.03 -0.48
CA ALA A 1039 -1.96 18.85 -0.94
C ALA A 1039 -0.75 18.49 -0.04
N ASP A 1040 -0.62 19.09 1.14
CA ASP A 1040 0.51 18.88 2.07
C ASP A 1040 1.89 19.02 1.40
N THR A 1041 2.03 19.98 0.48
CA THR A 1041 3.28 20.24 -0.25
C THR A 1041 3.63 21.73 -0.24
N SER A 1042 4.89 22.02 -0.54
CA SER A 1042 5.37 23.37 -0.87
C SER A 1042 5.63 23.49 -2.37
N ILE A 1043 5.89 24.71 -2.85
CA ILE A 1043 6.34 24.92 -4.23
C ILE A 1043 7.74 24.32 -4.43
N GLU A 1044 8.61 24.42 -3.41
CA GLU A 1044 9.97 23.90 -3.44
C GLU A 1044 9.97 22.37 -3.54
N GLU A 1045 9.13 21.67 -2.78
CA GLU A 1045 8.99 20.21 -2.85
C GLU A 1045 8.43 19.75 -4.20
N LEU A 1046 7.35 20.38 -4.67
CA LEU A 1046 6.73 20.03 -5.95
C LEU A 1046 7.73 20.21 -7.10
N TYR A 1047 8.45 21.34 -7.12
CA TYR A 1047 9.44 21.62 -8.15
C TYR A 1047 10.64 20.67 -8.07
N ALA A 1048 11.16 20.40 -6.86
CA ALA A 1048 12.25 19.45 -6.67
C ALA A 1048 11.86 18.05 -7.17
N TRP A 1049 10.66 17.57 -6.85
CA TRP A 1049 10.16 16.30 -7.36
C TRP A 1049 10.10 16.29 -8.89
N GLN A 1050 9.44 17.29 -9.49
CA GLN A 1050 9.15 17.29 -10.92
C GLN A 1050 10.38 17.48 -11.82
N PHE A 1051 11.45 18.10 -11.32
CA PHE A 1051 12.62 18.44 -12.13
C PHE A 1051 13.95 17.83 -11.65
N ASP A 1052 14.02 17.26 -10.43
CA ASP A 1052 15.19 16.53 -9.91
C ASP A 1052 14.79 15.28 -9.09
N GLY A 1053 13.57 14.76 -9.31
CA GLY A 1053 13.02 13.63 -8.57
C GLY A 1053 13.69 12.28 -8.86
N PRO A 1054 13.31 11.24 -8.10
CA PRO A 1054 13.95 9.92 -8.16
C PRO A 1054 13.74 9.19 -9.51
N PHE A 1055 12.72 9.56 -10.29
CA PHE A 1055 12.47 8.98 -11.61
C PHE A 1055 13.49 9.41 -12.68
N LEU A 1056 14.28 10.46 -12.41
CA LEU A 1056 15.39 10.91 -13.26
C LEU A 1056 16.71 10.23 -12.88
N ARG A 1057 16.67 9.28 -11.95
CA ARG A 1057 17.83 8.57 -11.40
C ARG A 1057 17.63 7.07 -11.54
N ASP A 1058 18.66 6.30 -11.29
CA ASP A 1058 18.58 4.84 -11.22
C ASP A 1058 18.23 4.33 -9.81
N PHE A 1059 18.16 3.02 -9.65
CA PHE A 1059 17.92 2.32 -8.37
C PHE A 1059 18.85 2.77 -7.24
N CYS A 1060 20.09 3.15 -7.59
CA CYS A 1060 21.12 3.58 -6.65
C CYS A 1060 21.13 5.11 -6.42
N GLY A 1061 20.19 5.84 -7.02
CA GLY A 1061 20.13 7.31 -6.97
C GLY A 1061 21.13 8.02 -7.88
N ARG A 1062 21.79 7.29 -8.79
CA ARG A 1062 22.78 7.83 -9.74
C ARG A 1062 22.09 8.55 -10.88
N LYS A 1063 22.71 9.62 -11.36
CA LYS A 1063 22.27 10.32 -12.58
C LYS A 1063 22.65 9.48 -13.81
N PRO A 1064 21.92 9.65 -14.94
CA PRO A 1064 22.27 9.04 -16.20
C PRO A 1064 23.73 9.29 -16.61
N VAL A 1065 24.37 8.29 -17.19
CA VAL A 1065 25.73 8.39 -17.75
C VAL A 1065 25.68 8.01 -19.22
N GLY A 1066 26.12 8.91 -20.10
CA GLY A 1066 26.08 8.69 -21.55
C GLY A 1066 25.20 9.68 -22.28
N LYS A 1067 24.61 9.25 -23.39
CA LYS A 1067 23.70 10.06 -24.22
C LYS A 1067 22.29 10.10 -23.63
N ARG A 1068 21.87 9.02 -22.96
CA ARG A 1068 20.55 8.88 -22.33
C ARG A 1068 20.67 7.97 -21.12
N ARG A 1069 19.65 7.98 -20.27
CA ARG A 1069 19.52 6.98 -19.20
C ARG A 1069 19.55 5.56 -19.78
N ASP A 1070 20.03 4.58 -19.03
CA ASP A 1070 19.94 3.16 -19.40
C ASP A 1070 18.50 2.62 -19.24
N ALA A 1071 18.17 1.54 -19.94
CA ALA A 1071 16.93 0.80 -19.71
C ALA A 1071 16.99 0.00 -18.39
N GLY A 1072 15.84 -0.25 -17.79
CA GLY A 1072 15.77 -0.99 -16.52
C GLY A 1072 16.33 -0.23 -15.32
N ALA A 1073 16.42 -0.94 -14.19
CA ALA A 1073 16.55 -0.32 -12.88
C ALA A 1073 17.92 0.29 -12.61
N ILE A 1074 18.98 -0.22 -13.24
CA ILE A 1074 20.37 0.08 -12.87
C ILE A 1074 21.11 0.74 -14.03
N GLU A 1075 21.75 1.88 -13.75
CA GLU A 1075 22.64 2.54 -14.69
C GLU A 1075 23.97 1.78 -14.80
N SER A 1076 24.54 1.73 -16.00
CA SER A 1076 25.90 1.29 -16.20
C SER A 1076 26.88 2.21 -15.45
N GLU A 1077 27.94 1.62 -14.92
CA GLU A 1077 29.10 2.38 -14.48
C GLU A 1077 29.75 2.89 -15.78
N GLY A 1078 29.74 4.20 -16.01
CA GLY A 1078 30.23 4.79 -17.26
C GLY A 1078 31.58 4.19 -17.68
N GLN A 1079 31.78 4.01 -18.98
CA GLN A 1079 33.13 3.79 -19.47
C GLN A 1079 33.93 5.05 -19.09
N GLU A 1080 34.99 4.92 -18.28
CA GLU A 1080 36.00 5.98 -18.25
C GLU A 1080 36.38 6.25 -19.71
N PRO A 1081 36.35 7.51 -20.16
CA PRO A 1081 36.53 7.87 -21.56
C PRO A 1081 37.86 7.40 -22.13
#